data_AF-A0A2H0V271-F1
#
_entry.id   AF-A0A2H0V271-F1
#
_cell.length_a   1.000
_cell.length_b   1.000
_cell.length_c   1.000
_cell.angle_alpha   90.00
_cell.angle_beta   90.00
_cell.angle_gamma   90.00
#
_symmetry.space_group_name_H-M   'P 1'
#
loop_
_entity.id
_entity.type
_entity.pdbx_description
1 polymer ?
#
loop_
_entity_poly.entity_id
_entity_poly.type
_entity_poly.pdbx_seq_one_letter_code
_entity_poly.pdbx_strand_id
1 'polypeptide(L)'
;KDLQSINLGIKEGIEYIAASFMRSAEYVNKVRQATEGKMKIISKIECIDALDNLDEIIEASDFLLLDRGDLSKEIPIEKIPLTQKIVLARARRAGKGVFVATNLLETMVEHKKPTRAEVNDVISTIIDGAYGLTLSAETAIGKYPIECINMMNRLIKQAELARESGDFNKKEDQVVKKLEDINYLLNINLSSDLIEPHGGKLVNRILSGEPDRVYLSSLPKITLNENLQMDVEQIAIGTFSPIEGFMNQDDFAGVLNNMRLASGEVWTIPIILDMSEEQAEGIAVGNDVALTDQSGEPVAILHVEDKYYFDKNDTCLKLYGTADVAHPGVRWIYGLQSVLLGGKISLIKRRTTEYKEYELTPRQVRKLFVERGWSKITGFHTRNVIHRSHEFIQLETMRRYHCDGLFIHPVIGKKKLGDFQAKFIIKGYEKMMKDFYPPDRVVLAAFSTFSRYAGPREAVFTALCRKNFGCSHFIVGRDHTGVGDFYHPKASHEIFDQLPDLGIRPVKFDKVFFSQKQNRHIHESESPEVPEEDKLHISGTQAREILEKGEYPPEWFMRPEIAKIIIDAVNNNEEVFVKGETKNKGKIIWFTGLSGSGKTTIALGLKKKLEFLNKSVKIIDGDDVRSDQHKHLGFSREDVKENNRLVAELAKEEAEKFDFVLVPIISPYQDDRKMVREINGENFIELFIDAPLEVCVKRDVKGLYKKALAGEIDDFIGLSETSPYEVPQNPDIRLKTNELSIADGVDAIVNYLKITNTL
;
A
#
# COMPACT_ATOMS: atom_id res chain seq x y z
N LYS A 1 29.55 -25.65 -51.05
CA LYS A 1 28.89 -25.32 -49.77
C LYS A 1 28.58 -23.84 -49.68
N ASP A 2 29.57 -22.95 -49.61
CA ASP A 2 29.34 -21.51 -49.39
C ASP A 2 28.47 -20.85 -50.46
N LEU A 3 28.69 -21.16 -51.75
CA LEU A 3 27.82 -20.69 -52.83
C LEU A 3 26.36 -21.15 -52.69
N GLN A 4 26.13 -22.36 -52.17
CA GLN A 4 24.77 -22.86 -51.93
C GLN A 4 24.11 -22.12 -50.78
N SER A 5 24.87 -21.82 -49.71
CA SER A 5 24.41 -21.01 -48.58
C SER A 5 24.10 -19.57 -49.00
N ILE A 6 24.93 -18.97 -49.86
CA ILE A 6 24.69 -17.64 -50.43
C ILE A 6 23.42 -17.64 -51.28
N ASN A 7 23.27 -18.59 -52.20
CA ASN A 7 22.07 -18.69 -53.05
C ASN A 7 20.79 -18.87 -52.22
N LEU A 8 20.86 -19.67 -51.16
CA LEU A 8 19.75 -19.81 -50.21
C LEU A 8 19.45 -18.47 -49.52
N GLY A 9 20.47 -17.79 -48.98
CA GLY A 9 20.29 -16.49 -48.34
C GLY A 9 19.68 -15.45 -49.28
N ILE A 10 20.09 -15.40 -50.55
CA ILE A 10 19.52 -14.50 -51.56
C ILE A 10 18.04 -14.82 -51.77
N LYS A 11 17.70 -16.11 -51.89
CA LYS A 11 16.32 -16.56 -52.08
C LYS A 11 15.42 -16.20 -50.90
N GLU A 12 15.93 -16.30 -49.67
CA GLU A 12 15.20 -15.98 -48.44
C GLU A 12 15.26 -14.48 -48.07
N GLY A 13 15.87 -13.63 -48.90
CA GLY A 13 15.93 -12.19 -48.66
C GLY A 13 16.86 -11.76 -47.51
N ILE A 14 17.87 -12.57 -47.18
CA ILE A 14 18.88 -12.21 -46.17
C ILE A 14 19.74 -11.05 -46.70
N GLU A 15 19.85 -9.97 -45.92
CA GLU A 15 20.52 -8.74 -46.34
C GLU A 15 22.02 -8.67 -45.96
N TYR A 16 22.47 -9.50 -45.02
CA TYR A 16 23.84 -9.46 -44.49
C TYR A 16 24.47 -10.84 -44.52
N ILE A 17 25.76 -10.90 -44.85
CA ILE A 17 26.56 -12.13 -44.77
C ILE A 17 27.83 -11.88 -43.96
N ALA A 18 28.06 -12.70 -42.95
CA ALA A 18 29.33 -12.75 -42.24
C ALA A 18 30.24 -13.80 -42.89
N ALA A 19 31.35 -13.35 -43.47
CA ALA A 19 32.24 -14.18 -44.27
C ALA A 19 33.54 -14.49 -43.50
N SER A 20 33.77 -15.79 -43.25
CA SER A 20 34.96 -16.31 -42.57
C SER A 20 36.20 -16.33 -43.48
N PHE A 21 37.38 -16.26 -42.87
CA PHE A 21 38.71 -16.37 -43.48
C PHE A 21 38.91 -15.41 -44.67
N MET A 22 38.48 -14.16 -44.52
CA MET A 22 38.73 -13.11 -45.51
C MET A 22 40.20 -12.68 -45.44
N ARG A 23 41.06 -13.33 -46.25
CA ARG A 23 42.52 -13.15 -46.22
C ARG A 23 43.02 -11.94 -47.03
N SER A 24 42.21 -11.44 -47.96
CA SER A 24 42.53 -10.30 -48.83
C SER A 24 41.27 -9.68 -49.42
N ALA A 25 41.39 -8.51 -50.04
CA ALA A 25 40.28 -7.86 -50.75
C ALA A 25 39.71 -8.72 -51.90
N GLU A 26 40.53 -9.58 -52.52
CA GLU A 26 40.09 -10.52 -53.55
C GLU A 26 39.00 -11.47 -53.03
N TYR A 27 39.15 -11.96 -51.80
CA TYR A 27 38.19 -12.88 -51.18
C TYR A 27 36.86 -12.16 -50.90
N VAL A 28 36.93 -10.92 -50.41
CA VAL A 28 35.75 -10.06 -50.19
C VAL A 28 35.01 -9.84 -51.51
N ASN A 29 35.74 -9.56 -52.59
CA ASN A 29 35.16 -9.35 -53.92
C ASN A 29 34.54 -10.62 -54.50
N LYS A 30 35.12 -11.80 -54.25
CA LYS A 30 34.51 -13.09 -54.63
C LYS A 30 33.18 -13.30 -53.93
N VAL A 31 33.08 -12.98 -52.63
CA VAL A 31 31.81 -13.03 -51.89
C VAL A 31 30.83 -12.01 -52.47
N ARG A 32 31.27 -10.77 -52.76
CA ARG A 32 30.43 -9.73 -53.36
C ARG A 32 29.86 -10.12 -54.72
N GLN A 33 30.66 -10.78 -55.54
CA GLN A 33 30.23 -11.32 -56.83
C GLN A 33 29.22 -12.46 -56.63
N ALA A 34 29.51 -13.39 -55.72
CA ALA A 34 28.62 -14.51 -55.42
C ALA A 34 27.27 -14.07 -54.83
N THR A 35 27.24 -12.95 -54.08
CA THR A 35 26.00 -12.37 -53.56
C THR A 35 25.25 -11.51 -54.59
N GLU A 36 25.81 -11.34 -55.80
CA GLU A 36 25.31 -10.43 -56.84
C GLU A 36 25.14 -8.98 -56.33
N GLY A 37 25.93 -8.58 -55.32
CA GLY A 37 25.78 -7.29 -54.64
C GLY A 37 24.51 -7.12 -53.81
N LYS A 38 23.70 -8.18 -53.61
CA LYS A 38 22.42 -8.14 -52.88
C LYS A 38 22.58 -8.20 -51.36
N MET A 39 23.76 -8.60 -50.87
CA MET A 39 24.06 -8.68 -49.44
C MET A 39 25.21 -7.74 -49.07
N LYS A 40 25.09 -7.09 -47.92
CA LYS A 40 26.20 -6.40 -47.26
C LYS A 40 27.14 -7.41 -46.63
N ILE A 41 28.44 -7.20 -46.81
CA ILE A 41 29.49 -8.13 -46.37
C ILE A 41 30.08 -7.67 -45.06
N ILE A 42 30.05 -8.56 -44.07
CA ILE A 42 30.74 -8.45 -42.79
C ILE A 42 31.96 -9.37 -42.86
N SER A 43 33.14 -8.81 -43.10
CA SER A 43 34.36 -9.62 -43.24
C SER A 43 34.93 -9.95 -41.87
N LYS A 44 35.09 -11.24 -41.56
CA LYS A 44 35.67 -11.66 -40.28
C LYS A 44 37.20 -11.50 -40.31
N ILE A 45 37.73 -10.71 -39.37
CA ILE A 45 39.15 -10.55 -39.09
C ILE A 45 39.53 -11.58 -38.03
N GLU A 46 40.06 -12.72 -38.49
CA GLU A 46 40.25 -13.91 -37.64
C GLU A 46 41.55 -14.69 -37.93
N CYS A 47 42.41 -14.18 -38.83
CA CYS A 47 43.70 -14.80 -39.17
C CYS A 47 44.80 -13.77 -39.45
N ILE A 48 46.06 -14.21 -39.42
CA ILE A 48 47.21 -13.30 -39.61
C ILE A 48 47.24 -12.66 -41.01
N ASP A 49 46.88 -13.41 -42.06
CA ASP A 49 46.78 -12.89 -43.43
C ASP A 49 45.80 -11.70 -43.52
N ALA A 50 44.70 -11.74 -42.75
CA ALA A 50 43.72 -10.66 -42.69
C ALA A 50 44.25 -9.42 -41.97
N LEU A 51 45.20 -9.57 -41.04
CA LEU A 51 45.87 -8.44 -40.39
C LEU A 51 46.90 -7.79 -41.31
N ASP A 52 47.64 -8.60 -42.08
CA ASP A 52 48.63 -8.10 -43.05
C ASP A 52 47.94 -7.33 -44.19
N ASN A 53 46.76 -7.78 -44.62
CA ASN A 53 45.95 -7.16 -45.68
C ASN A 53 44.79 -6.31 -45.14
N LEU A 54 44.89 -5.81 -43.89
CA LEU A 54 43.76 -5.20 -43.19
C LEU A 54 43.14 -4.01 -43.93
N ASP A 55 43.97 -3.10 -44.46
CA ASP A 55 43.47 -1.85 -45.07
C ASP A 55 42.67 -2.13 -46.37
N GLU A 56 43.14 -3.05 -47.22
CA GLU A 56 42.41 -3.43 -48.43
C GLU A 56 41.11 -4.20 -48.13
N ILE A 57 41.10 -5.02 -47.07
CA ILE A 57 39.88 -5.71 -46.61
C ILE A 57 38.86 -4.71 -46.06
N ILE A 58 39.31 -3.71 -45.28
CA ILE A 58 38.46 -2.62 -44.77
C ILE A 58 37.78 -1.90 -45.93
N GLU A 59 38.53 -1.51 -46.96
CA GLU A 59 38.00 -0.77 -48.11
C GLU A 59 36.95 -1.59 -48.88
N ALA A 60 37.22 -2.88 -49.12
CA ALA A 60 36.35 -3.77 -49.88
C ALA A 60 35.08 -4.22 -49.12
N SER A 61 35.06 -4.14 -47.80
CA SER A 61 33.98 -4.65 -46.94
C SER A 61 32.90 -3.60 -46.64
N ASP A 62 31.68 -4.02 -46.33
CA ASP A 62 30.65 -3.10 -45.82
C ASP A 62 30.80 -2.89 -44.30
N PHE A 63 31.10 -3.98 -43.59
CA PHE A 63 31.43 -4.02 -42.17
C PHE A 63 32.55 -5.04 -41.91
N LEU A 64 33.10 -5.02 -40.70
CA LEU A 64 34.04 -6.03 -40.22
C LEU A 64 33.48 -6.73 -38.99
N LEU A 65 34.00 -7.92 -38.71
CA LEU A 65 33.81 -8.60 -37.42
C LEU A 65 35.17 -9.06 -36.92
N LEU A 66 35.63 -8.51 -35.80
CA LEU A 66 36.85 -8.96 -35.14
C LEU A 66 36.53 -10.19 -34.28
N ASP A 67 37.01 -11.36 -34.71
CA ASP A 67 36.86 -12.61 -33.97
C ASP A 67 38.10 -12.83 -33.10
N ARG A 68 38.01 -12.45 -31.82
CA ARG A 68 39.15 -12.49 -30.90
C ARG A 68 39.58 -13.92 -30.56
N GLY A 69 38.63 -14.85 -30.52
CA GLY A 69 38.84 -16.24 -30.17
C GLY A 69 39.65 -16.95 -31.26
N ASP A 70 39.24 -16.82 -32.52
CA ASP A 70 40.01 -17.41 -33.62
C ASP A 70 41.34 -16.68 -33.84
N LEU A 71 41.35 -15.34 -33.76
CA LEU A 71 42.59 -14.57 -33.91
C LEU A 71 43.62 -14.87 -32.82
N SER A 72 43.19 -15.19 -31.60
CA SER A 72 44.10 -15.56 -30.49
C SER A 72 44.88 -16.86 -30.71
N LYS A 73 44.47 -17.68 -31.70
CA LYS A 73 45.21 -18.87 -32.13
C LYS A 73 46.33 -18.54 -33.12
N GLU A 74 46.26 -17.36 -33.74
CA GLU A 74 47.13 -16.91 -34.83
C GLU A 74 48.17 -15.89 -34.34
N ILE A 75 47.84 -15.11 -33.32
CA ILE A 75 48.75 -14.15 -32.66
C ILE A 75 48.79 -14.37 -31.14
N PRO A 76 49.89 -14.02 -30.45
CA PRO A 76 49.96 -14.10 -28.99
C PRO A 76 48.82 -13.35 -28.30
N ILE A 77 48.23 -13.97 -27.28
CA ILE A 77 47.01 -13.50 -26.61
C ILE A 77 47.18 -12.09 -26.02
N GLU A 78 48.37 -11.74 -25.53
CA GLU A 78 48.69 -10.42 -24.99
C GLU A 78 48.64 -9.30 -26.03
N LYS A 79 48.69 -9.62 -27.33
CA LYS A 79 48.56 -8.65 -28.42
C LYS A 79 47.11 -8.36 -28.81
N ILE A 80 46.15 -9.22 -28.43
CA ILE A 80 44.75 -9.10 -28.84
C ILE A 80 44.13 -7.74 -28.46
N PRO A 81 44.29 -7.22 -27.22
CA PRO A 81 43.66 -5.95 -26.84
C PRO A 81 44.14 -4.76 -27.66
N LEU A 82 45.45 -4.68 -27.97
CA LEU A 82 45.99 -3.60 -28.79
C LEU A 82 45.66 -3.77 -30.27
N THR A 83 45.60 -5.02 -30.76
CA THR A 83 45.16 -5.33 -32.12
C THR A 83 43.71 -4.88 -32.34
N GLN A 84 42.82 -5.12 -31.37
CA GLN A 84 41.46 -4.60 -31.39
C GLN A 84 41.43 -3.08 -31.55
N LYS A 85 42.18 -2.34 -30.73
CA LYS A 85 42.24 -0.87 -30.84
C LYS A 85 42.70 -0.41 -32.23
N ILE A 86 43.70 -1.08 -32.81
CA ILE A 86 44.21 -0.75 -34.15
C ILE A 86 43.14 -1.00 -35.22
N VAL A 87 42.51 -2.18 -35.21
CA VAL A 87 41.47 -2.56 -36.18
C VAL A 87 40.28 -1.60 -36.09
N LEU A 88 39.77 -1.34 -34.88
CA LEU A 88 38.67 -0.40 -34.66
C LEU A 88 39.01 1.00 -35.15
N ALA A 89 40.21 1.51 -34.85
CA ALA A 89 40.62 2.84 -35.26
C ALA A 89 40.78 2.98 -36.77
N ARG A 90 41.37 1.98 -37.45
CA ARG A 90 41.57 1.99 -38.91
C ARG A 90 40.24 1.90 -39.64
N ALA A 91 39.38 0.95 -39.25
CA ALA A 91 38.05 0.81 -39.84
C ALA A 91 37.21 2.08 -39.67
N ARG A 92 37.24 2.71 -38.49
CA ARG A 92 36.55 3.98 -38.23
C ARG A 92 37.04 5.10 -39.15
N ARG A 93 38.36 5.22 -39.40
CA ARG A 93 38.92 6.22 -40.33
C ARG A 93 38.42 6.02 -41.76
N ALA A 94 38.16 4.77 -42.15
CA ALA A 94 37.56 4.43 -43.44
C ALA A 94 36.01 4.47 -43.45
N GLY A 95 35.38 4.92 -42.35
CA GLY A 95 33.92 4.98 -42.23
C GLY A 95 33.23 3.61 -42.14
N LYS A 96 33.95 2.57 -41.72
CA LYS A 96 33.43 1.19 -41.60
C LYS A 96 33.17 0.83 -40.14
N GLY A 97 32.02 0.20 -39.89
CA GLY A 97 31.68 -0.34 -38.58
C GLY A 97 32.34 -1.71 -38.33
N VAL A 98 32.74 -1.96 -37.08
CA VAL A 98 33.35 -3.23 -36.68
C VAL A 98 32.54 -3.85 -35.54
N PHE A 99 32.05 -5.06 -35.75
CA PHE A 99 31.51 -5.91 -34.69
C PHE A 99 32.65 -6.60 -33.96
N VAL A 100 32.55 -6.77 -32.64
CA VAL A 100 33.53 -7.53 -31.87
C VAL A 100 32.85 -8.76 -31.27
N ALA A 101 33.46 -9.92 -31.48
CA ALA A 101 32.93 -11.21 -31.04
C ALA A 101 33.88 -11.90 -30.06
N THR A 102 33.36 -12.94 -29.39
CA THR A 102 34.08 -13.90 -28.50
C THR A 102 34.66 -13.31 -27.22
N ASN A 103 34.70 -14.11 -26.14
CA ASN A 103 35.24 -13.75 -24.81
C ASN A 103 34.64 -12.47 -24.19
N LEU A 104 33.36 -12.15 -24.47
CA LEU A 104 32.71 -10.95 -23.92
C LEU A 104 32.08 -11.22 -22.55
N LEU A 105 31.33 -12.31 -22.40
CA LEU A 105 30.65 -12.71 -21.16
C LEU A 105 30.69 -14.24 -21.01
N GLU A 106 31.78 -14.88 -21.44
CA GLU A 106 31.90 -16.34 -21.59
C GLU A 106 31.62 -17.10 -20.28
N THR A 107 32.02 -16.53 -19.14
CA THR A 107 31.73 -17.08 -17.81
C THR A 107 30.22 -17.26 -17.59
N MET A 108 29.38 -16.46 -18.28
CA MET A 108 27.93 -16.54 -18.19
C MET A 108 27.29 -17.73 -18.93
N VAL A 109 28.08 -18.53 -19.66
CA VAL A 109 27.65 -19.86 -20.14
C VAL A 109 27.27 -20.74 -18.95
N GLU A 110 28.08 -20.71 -17.88
CA GLU A 110 27.94 -21.59 -16.72
C GLU A 110 27.50 -20.87 -15.43
N HIS A 111 27.63 -19.53 -15.38
CA HIS A 111 27.35 -18.73 -14.19
C HIS A 111 26.36 -17.58 -14.46
N LYS A 112 25.62 -17.13 -13.45
CA LYS A 112 24.66 -16.02 -13.61
C LYS A 112 25.28 -14.62 -13.74
N LYS A 113 26.58 -14.48 -13.46
CA LYS A 113 27.28 -13.19 -13.44
C LYS A 113 28.64 -13.33 -14.14
N PRO A 114 29.08 -12.30 -14.88
CA PRO A 114 30.41 -12.27 -15.46
C PRO A 114 31.46 -11.94 -14.39
N THR A 115 32.71 -12.12 -14.75
CA THR A 115 33.86 -11.62 -14.00
C THR A 115 33.99 -10.10 -14.16
N ARG A 116 34.71 -9.47 -13.22
CA ARG A 116 35.05 -8.03 -13.34
C ARG A 116 35.92 -7.75 -14.58
N ALA A 117 36.73 -8.71 -15.00
CA ALA A 117 37.58 -8.60 -16.18
C ALA A 117 36.74 -8.54 -17.47
N GLU A 118 35.75 -9.42 -17.63
CA GLU A 118 34.80 -9.42 -18.75
C GLU A 118 33.97 -8.12 -18.79
N VAL A 119 33.50 -7.66 -17.63
CA VAL A 119 32.80 -6.35 -17.54
C VAL A 119 33.68 -5.23 -18.05
N ASN A 120 34.93 -5.14 -17.61
CA ASN A 120 35.86 -4.11 -18.05
C ASN A 120 36.19 -4.22 -19.56
N ASP A 121 36.35 -5.43 -20.06
CA ASP A 121 36.62 -5.70 -21.47
C ASP A 121 35.46 -5.24 -22.38
N VAL A 122 34.22 -5.58 -22.03
CA VAL A 122 33.02 -5.13 -22.75
C VAL A 122 32.93 -3.60 -22.76
N ILE A 123 33.05 -2.96 -21.59
CA ILE A 123 32.99 -1.50 -21.48
C ILE A 123 34.09 -0.84 -22.31
N SER A 124 35.34 -1.30 -22.20
CA SER A 124 36.46 -0.77 -22.98
C SER A 124 36.23 -0.97 -24.49
N THR A 125 35.71 -2.12 -24.90
CA THR A 125 35.45 -2.42 -26.31
C THR A 125 34.42 -1.47 -26.92
N ILE A 126 33.37 -1.12 -26.16
CA ILE A 126 32.36 -0.14 -26.58
C ILE A 126 32.96 1.27 -26.64
N ILE A 127 33.74 1.65 -25.63
CA ILE A 127 34.43 2.97 -25.58
C ILE A 127 35.44 3.11 -26.73
N ASP A 128 36.13 2.03 -27.10
CA ASP A 128 37.01 1.95 -28.27
C ASP A 128 36.25 2.05 -29.60
N GLY A 129 34.91 2.15 -29.55
CA GLY A 129 34.03 2.43 -30.67
C GLY A 129 33.74 1.22 -31.54
N ALA A 130 33.65 0.04 -30.93
CA ALA A 130 32.94 -1.08 -31.55
C ALA A 130 31.55 -0.62 -32.04
N TYR A 131 31.19 -1.03 -33.25
CA TYR A 131 29.89 -0.77 -33.86
C TYR A 131 28.80 -1.66 -33.29
N GLY A 132 29.18 -2.88 -32.89
CA GLY A 132 28.30 -3.81 -32.19
C GLY A 132 29.10 -4.93 -31.52
N LEU A 133 28.41 -5.70 -30.67
CA LEU A 133 28.98 -6.82 -29.95
C LEU A 133 28.24 -8.10 -30.34
N THR A 134 28.95 -9.23 -30.37
CA THR A 134 28.38 -10.52 -30.77
C THR A 134 28.55 -11.54 -29.66
N LEU A 135 27.44 -11.97 -29.06
CA LEU A 135 27.37 -13.11 -28.15
C LEU A 135 27.33 -14.42 -28.95
N SER A 136 27.92 -15.48 -28.42
CA SER A 136 28.00 -16.78 -29.10
C SER A 136 27.51 -17.90 -28.18
N ALA A 137 28.42 -18.59 -27.50
CA ALA A 137 28.10 -19.73 -26.64
C ALA A 137 27.16 -19.35 -25.50
N GLU A 138 27.30 -18.13 -24.96
CA GLU A 138 26.54 -17.62 -23.83
C GLU A 138 25.03 -17.60 -24.11
N THR A 139 24.65 -17.30 -25.34
CA THR A 139 23.23 -17.23 -25.76
C THR A 139 22.76 -18.49 -26.48
N ALA A 140 23.65 -19.19 -27.17
CA ALA A 140 23.29 -20.36 -27.98
C ALA A 140 23.16 -21.65 -27.16
N ILE A 141 24.06 -21.85 -26.18
CA ILE A 141 24.13 -23.09 -25.38
C ILE A 141 24.24 -22.83 -23.87
N GLY A 142 24.37 -21.57 -23.46
CA GLY A 142 24.53 -21.19 -22.06
C GLY A 142 23.30 -21.50 -21.20
N LYS A 143 23.53 -21.69 -19.89
CA LYS A 143 22.49 -21.91 -18.88
C LYS A 143 21.66 -20.65 -18.59
N TYR A 144 22.19 -19.46 -18.92
CA TYR A 144 21.62 -18.17 -18.56
C TYR A 144 21.58 -17.18 -19.75
N PRO A 145 20.96 -17.55 -20.89
CA PRO A 145 21.03 -16.76 -22.12
C PRO A 145 20.31 -15.41 -21.99
N ILE A 146 19.21 -15.35 -21.25
CA ILE A 146 18.45 -14.11 -21.02
C ILE A 146 19.23 -13.18 -20.08
N GLU A 147 19.80 -13.72 -19.00
CA GLU A 147 20.62 -12.94 -18.07
C GLU A 147 21.87 -12.37 -18.75
N CYS A 148 22.46 -13.11 -19.69
CA CYS A 148 23.59 -12.64 -20.51
C CYS A 148 23.18 -11.45 -21.38
N ILE A 149 22.05 -11.53 -22.09
CA ILE A 149 21.52 -10.43 -22.90
C ILE A 149 21.23 -9.20 -22.02
N ASN A 150 20.59 -9.41 -20.85
CA ASN A 150 20.29 -8.32 -19.91
C ASN A 150 21.57 -7.68 -19.36
N MET A 151 22.59 -8.48 -19.04
CA MET A 151 23.89 -7.97 -18.61
C MET A 151 24.55 -7.14 -19.72
N MET A 152 24.58 -7.66 -20.95
CA MET A 152 25.13 -6.95 -22.10
C MET A 152 24.44 -5.60 -22.32
N ASN A 153 23.10 -5.57 -22.27
CA ASN A 153 22.33 -4.33 -22.39
C ASN A 153 22.67 -3.32 -21.28
N ARG A 154 22.83 -3.77 -20.02
CA ARG A 154 23.25 -2.87 -18.93
C ARG A 154 24.65 -2.32 -19.17
N LEU A 155 25.59 -3.15 -19.60
CA LEU A 155 26.96 -2.71 -19.90
C LEU A 155 26.99 -1.70 -21.06
N ILE A 156 26.18 -1.92 -22.10
CA ILE A 156 26.02 -0.94 -23.20
C ILE A 156 25.52 0.40 -22.65
N LYS A 157 24.43 0.41 -21.86
CA LYS A 157 23.92 1.64 -21.25
C LYS A 157 24.97 2.36 -20.39
N GLN A 158 25.75 1.62 -19.59
CA GLN A 158 26.81 2.24 -18.78
C GLN A 158 27.93 2.82 -19.65
N ALA A 159 28.34 2.12 -20.72
CA ALA A 159 29.36 2.60 -21.64
C ALA A 159 28.89 3.83 -22.45
N GLU A 160 27.59 3.94 -22.73
CA GLU A 160 27.01 5.10 -23.43
C GLU A 160 27.06 6.38 -22.59
N LEU A 161 26.82 6.31 -21.27
CA LEU A 161 27.02 7.46 -20.36
C LEU A 161 28.44 8.03 -20.47
N ALA A 162 29.40 7.13 -20.65
CA ALA A 162 30.80 7.43 -20.89
C ALA A 162 31.05 8.03 -22.29
N ARG A 163 30.47 7.48 -23.36
CA ARG A 163 30.66 7.94 -24.75
C ARG A 163 29.99 9.28 -25.07
N GLU A 164 28.78 9.53 -24.58
CA GLU A 164 28.06 10.80 -24.77
C GLU A 164 28.74 11.98 -24.05
N SER A 165 29.69 11.66 -23.17
CA SER A 165 30.48 12.63 -22.42
C SER A 165 31.64 13.25 -23.21
N GLY A 166 31.93 12.74 -24.42
CA GLY A 166 33.00 13.21 -25.31
C GLY A 166 33.97 12.09 -25.66
N ASP A 167 34.97 12.39 -26.50
CA ASP A 167 36.03 11.44 -26.84
C ASP A 167 36.83 11.10 -25.57
N PHE A 168 36.58 9.91 -25.01
CA PHE A 168 37.14 9.42 -23.74
C PHE A 168 38.67 9.58 -23.68
N ASN A 169 39.33 9.48 -24.84
CA ASN A 169 40.77 9.58 -24.98
C ASN A 169 41.32 11.02 -25.03
N LYS A 170 40.47 12.06 -25.07
CA LYS A 170 40.91 13.46 -25.16
C LYS A 170 40.42 14.36 -24.02
N LYS A 171 39.47 13.91 -23.19
CA LYS A 171 38.80 14.75 -22.18
C LYS A 171 38.34 13.97 -20.93
N GLU A 172 39.26 13.24 -20.31
CA GLU A 172 39.00 12.44 -19.10
C GLU A 172 38.28 13.24 -17.99
N ASP A 173 38.72 14.47 -17.72
CA ASP A 173 38.09 15.37 -16.74
C ASP A 173 36.62 15.73 -17.04
N GLN A 174 36.21 15.76 -18.31
CA GLN A 174 34.82 16.08 -18.68
C GLN A 174 33.88 14.90 -18.47
N VAL A 175 34.38 13.68 -18.65
CA VAL A 175 33.63 12.45 -18.36
C VAL A 175 33.40 12.34 -16.86
N VAL A 176 34.47 12.47 -16.06
CA VAL A 176 34.38 12.37 -14.60
C VAL A 176 33.35 13.35 -14.05
N LYS A 177 33.44 14.63 -14.46
CA LYS A 177 32.49 15.66 -14.05
C LYS A 177 31.04 15.32 -14.39
N LYS A 178 30.76 14.82 -15.60
CA LYS A 178 29.39 14.42 -15.98
C LYS A 178 28.89 13.22 -15.16
N LEU A 179 29.74 12.25 -14.86
CA LEU A 179 29.37 11.11 -14.01
C LEU A 179 29.07 11.57 -12.57
N GLU A 180 29.81 12.55 -12.06
CA GLU A 180 29.52 13.20 -10.76
C GLU A 180 28.18 13.97 -10.81
N ASP A 181 27.93 14.72 -11.88
CA ASP A 181 26.69 15.51 -12.05
C ASP A 181 25.42 14.62 -12.04
N ILE A 182 25.50 13.39 -12.56
CA ILE A 182 24.39 12.41 -12.51
C ILE A 182 24.38 11.54 -11.24
N ASN A 183 25.27 11.83 -10.29
CA ASN A 183 25.47 11.08 -9.06
C ASN A 183 25.69 9.57 -9.31
N TYR A 184 26.53 9.25 -10.31
CA TYR A 184 26.76 7.88 -10.78
C TYR A 184 27.14 6.90 -9.66
N LEU A 185 27.89 7.37 -8.66
CA LEU A 185 28.36 6.56 -7.54
C LEU A 185 27.24 6.00 -6.65
N LEU A 186 26.13 6.72 -6.52
CA LEU A 186 25.06 6.39 -5.56
C LEU A 186 23.70 6.16 -6.24
N ASN A 187 23.56 6.52 -7.52
CA ASN A 187 22.31 6.42 -8.25
C ASN A 187 22.09 4.99 -8.79
N ILE A 188 21.45 4.15 -7.96
CA ILE A 188 21.14 2.74 -8.29
C ILE A 188 20.23 2.62 -9.53
N ASN A 189 19.41 3.63 -9.83
CA ASN A 189 18.49 3.59 -10.97
C ASN A 189 19.24 3.56 -12.31
N LEU A 190 20.46 4.10 -12.40
CA LEU A 190 21.28 4.05 -13.62
C LEU A 190 21.63 2.63 -14.06
N SER A 191 21.58 1.66 -13.13
CA SER A 191 21.90 0.25 -13.37
C SER A 191 20.66 -0.65 -13.46
N SER A 192 19.46 -0.09 -13.26
CA SER A 192 18.22 -0.84 -13.07
C SER A 192 17.37 -0.80 -14.33
N ASP A 193 16.93 -1.97 -14.82
CA ASP A 193 15.89 -2.07 -15.86
C ASP A 193 14.47 -2.04 -15.27
N LEU A 194 14.34 -1.71 -13.97
CA LEU A 194 13.05 -1.53 -13.32
C LEU A 194 12.41 -0.22 -13.78
N ILE A 195 11.07 -0.18 -13.75
CA ILE A 195 10.33 1.07 -13.96
C ILE A 195 10.73 2.14 -12.93
N GLU A 196 10.55 3.42 -13.24
CA GLU A 196 10.79 4.50 -12.29
C GLU A 196 9.72 4.55 -11.18
N PRO A 197 10.07 5.00 -9.95
CA PRO A 197 9.09 5.32 -8.92
C PRO A 197 8.06 6.36 -9.42
N HIS A 198 6.90 6.40 -8.79
CA HIS A 198 5.90 7.42 -9.07
C HIS A 198 6.40 8.81 -8.64
N GLY A 199 6.27 9.79 -9.54
CA GLY A 199 6.95 11.09 -9.42
C GLY A 199 8.45 11.08 -9.76
N GLY A 200 8.98 9.98 -10.33
CA GLY A 200 10.36 9.87 -10.84
C GLY A 200 11.43 9.63 -9.78
N LYS A 201 11.13 9.77 -8.49
CA LYS A 201 12.08 9.52 -7.40
C LYS A 201 11.38 8.90 -6.21
N LEU A 202 12.06 7.94 -5.58
CA LEU A 202 11.59 7.36 -4.33
C LEU A 202 11.86 8.33 -3.18
N VAL A 203 10.79 8.77 -2.52
CA VAL A 203 10.83 9.58 -1.31
C VAL A 203 11.59 8.84 -0.21
N ASN A 204 12.38 9.60 0.56
CA ASN A 204 13.01 9.11 1.79
C ASN A 204 12.96 10.23 2.82
N ARG A 205 12.10 10.06 3.82
CA ARG A 205 11.95 11.00 4.93
C ARG A 205 12.42 10.39 6.25
N ILE A 206 13.24 9.35 6.21
CA ILE A 206 13.90 8.82 7.40
C ILE A 206 14.99 9.81 7.82
N LEU A 207 14.93 10.27 9.06
CA LEU A 207 15.91 11.19 9.61
C LEU A 207 17.29 10.51 9.69
N SER A 208 18.35 11.24 9.34
CA SER A 208 19.72 10.76 9.47
C SER A 208 20.26 11.13 10.85
N GLY A 209 20.35 10.15 11.76
CA GLY A 209 20.80 10.35 13.14
C GLY A 209 19.64 10.57 14.12
N GLU A 210 19.97 10.62 15.42
CA GLU A 210 18.97 10.91 16.46
C GLU A 210 18.79 12.44 16.61
N PRO A 211 17.55 12.95 16.61
CA PRO A 211 17.30 14.36 16.93
C PRO A 211 17.65 14.67 18.39
N ASP A 212 17.98 15.93 18.67
CA ASP A 212 18.22 16.40 20.03
C ASP A 212 16.97 16.15 20.91
N ARG A 213 17.15 15.45 22.03
CA ARG A 213 16.07 15.14 22.97
C ARG A 213 15.48 16.38 23.63
N VAL A 214 16.28 17.42 23.83
CA VAL A 214 15.80 18.71 24.39
C VAL A 214 14.91 19.40 23.38
N TYR A 215 15.28 19.35 22.09
CA TYR A 215 14.44 19.87 21.01
C TYR A 215 13.10 19.11 20.94
N LEU A 216 13.13 17.78 20.85
CA LEU A 216 11.90 16.97 20.75
C LEU A 216 10.96 17.14 21.95
N SER A 217 11.51 17.29 23.16
CA SER A 217 10.68 17.48 24.36
C SER A 217 10.03 18.86 24.44
N SER A 218 10.56 19.85 23.72
CA SER A 218 10.01 21.21 23.62
C SER A 218 8.86 21.33 22.61
N LEU A 219 8.73 20.38 21.68
CA LEU A 219 7.71 20.44 20.63
C LEU A 219 6.30 20.10 21.17
N PRO A 220 5.24 20.73 20.62
CA PRO A 220 3.88 20.22 20.78
C PRO A 220 3.80 18.76 20.34
N LYS A 221 2.95 17.96 20.99
CA LYS A 221 2.85 16.52 20.75
C LYS A 221 1.48 16.14 20.21
N ILE A 222 1.47 15.31 19.17
CA ILE A 222 0.26 14.65 18.64
C ILE A 222 0.45 13.15 18.76
N THR A 223 -0.42 12.50 19.54
CA THR A 223 -0.44 11.04 19.67
C THR A 223 -1.11 10.41 18.47
N LEU A 224 -0.39 9.56 17.76
CA LEU A 224 -0.88 8.84 16.59
C LEU A 224 -1.48 7.49 16.97
N ASN A 225 -2.64 7.18 16.38
CA ASN A 225 -3.15 5.81 16.34
C ASN A 225 -2.30 4.93 15.39
N GLU A 226 -2.49 3.60 15.46
CA GLU A 226 -1.71 2.65 14.66
C GLU A 226 -1.80 2.90 13.14
N ASN A 227 -2.97 3.29 12.64
CA ASN A 227 -3.19 3.56 11.22
C ASN A 227 -2.36 4.77 10.74
N LEU A 228 -2.34 5.84 11.52
CA LEU A 228 -1.54 7.02 11.21
C LEU A 228 -0.04 6.73 11.35
N GLN A 229 0.37 5.93 12.34
CA GLN A 229 1.76 5.46 12.42
C GLN A 229 2.17 4.64 11.19
N MET A 230 1.25 3.83 10.63
CA MET A 230 1.48 3.15 9.36
C MET A 230 1.69 4.13 8.21
N ASP A 231 0.82 5.13 8.07
CA ASP A 231 0.93 6.13 7.02
C ASP A 231 2.24 6.93 7.09
N VAL A 232 2.61 7.41 8.29
CA VAL A 232 3.88 8.13 8.52
C VAL A 232 5.07 7.29 8.04
N GLU A 233 5.10 6.00 8.40
CA GLU A 233 6.18 5.11 7.96
C GLU A 233 6.14 4.86 6.44
N GLN A 234 4.96 4.62 5.85
CA GLN A 234 4.84 4.37 4.40
C GLN A 234 5.21 5.60 3.55
N ILE A 235 4.92 6.81 4.03
CA ILE A 235 5.44 8.07 3.46
C ILE A 235 6.97 8.05 3.55
N ALA A 236 7.51 7.84 4.74
CA ALA A 236 8.94 7.99 5.00
C ALA A 236 9.83 7.02 4.22
N ILE A 237 9.38 5.77 4.04
CA ILE A 237 10.13 4.75 3.28
C ILE A 237 9.92 4.85 1.77
N GLY A 238 9.04 5.75 1.32
CA GLY A 238 8.77 6.02 -0.08
C GLY A 238 7.72 5.12 -0.73
N THR A 239 6.99 4.31 0.03
CA THR A 239 5.87 3.53 -0.51
C THR A 239 4.83 4.46 -1.15
N PHE A 240 4.61 5.63 -0.56
CA PHE A 240 3.66 6.63 -1.06
C PHE A 240 4.29 7.70 -1.95
N SER A 241 5.49 7.50 -2.49
CA SER A 241 6.09 8.48 -3.42
C SER A 241 5.10 8.88 -4.53
N PRO A 242 4.99 10.19 -4.87
CA PRO A 242 5.85 11.31 -4.45
C PRO A 242 5.46 11.98 -3.12
N ILE A 243 4.50 11.45 -2.36
CA ILE A 243 4.07 12.05 -1.09
C ILE A 243 5.23 12.13 -0.08
N GLU A 244 5.49 13.32 0.46
CA GLU A 244 6.54 13.59 1.46
C GLU A 244 5.98 13.84 2.87
N GLY A 245 4.66 13.84 3.04
CA GLY A 245 4.00 14.16 4.31
C GLY A 245 2.48 14.04 4.24
N PHE A 246 1.79 14.58 5.25
CA PHE A 246 0.33 14.68 5.21
C PHE A 246 -0.09 15.81 4.26
N MET A 247 -1.18 15.59 3.52
CA MET A 247 -1.60 16.50 2.45
C MET A 247 -2.01 17.87 2.98
N ASN A 248 -1.48 18.93 2.35
CA ASN A 248 -2.02 20.28 2.47
C ASN A 248 -3.39 20.39 1.75
N GLN A 249 -4.04 21.55 1.87
CA GLN A 249 -5.37 21.78 1.33
C GLN A 249 -5.41 21.63 -0.19
N ASP A 250 -4.37 22.07 -0.90
CA ASP A 250 -4.30 22.00 -2.36
C ASP A 250 -4.18 20.56 -2.86
N ASP A 251 -3.30 19.76 -2.25
CA ASP A 251 -3.16 18.33 -2.54
C ASP A 251 -4.45 17.58 -2.20
N PHE A 252 -5.04 17.85 -1.04
CA PHE A 252 -6.29 17.23 -0.60
C PHE A 252 -7.43 17.53 -1.59
N ALA A 253 -7.62 18.79 -1.95
CA ALA A 253 -8.64 19.21 -2.91
C ALA A 253 -8.36 18.63 -4.31
N GLY A 254 -7.10 18.61 -4.75
CA GLY A 254 -6.69 18.01 -6.02
C GLY A 254 -7.00 16.52 -6.10
N VAL A 255 -6.70 15.77 -5.03
CA VAL A 255 -6.92 14.32 -4.96
C VAL A 255 -8.41 14.02 -4.95
N LEU A 256 -9.21 14.77 -4.19
CA LEU A 256 -10.66 14.57 -4.17
C LEU A 256 -11.31 14.89 -5.51
N ASN A 257 -11.00 16.05 -6.09
CA ASN A 257 -11.71 16.54 -7.29
C ASN A 257 -11.18 15.92 -8.59
N ASN A 258 -9.87 15.73 -8.70
CA ASN A 258 -9.19 15.46 -9.98
C ASN A 258 -8.30 14.21 -9.95
N MET A 259 -8.20 13.51 -8.81
CA MET A 259 -7.29 12.38 -8.62
C MET A 259 -5.83 12.74 -8.92
N ARG A 260 -5.41 13.95 -8.53
CA ARG A 260 -4.06 14.47 -8.73
C ARG A 260 -3.58 15.26 -7.54
N LEU A 261 -2.28 15.23 -7.29
CA LEU A 261 -1.62 16.17 -6.41
C LEU A 261 -1.57 17.57 -7.05
N ALA A 262 -1.31 18.60 -6.26
CA ALA A 262 -1.14 19.97 -6.73
C ALA A 262 0.00 20.09 -7.75
N SER A 263 1.03 19.25 -7.63
CA SER A 263 2.14 19.12 -8.57
C SER A 263 1.75 18.45 -9.92
N GLY A 264 0.56 17.84 -9.99
CA GLY A 264 -0.03 17.28 -11.21
C GLY A 264 0.05 15.76 -11.34
N GLU A 265 0.88 15.08 -10.54
CA GLU A 265 0.97 13.62 -10.52
C GLU A 265 -0.36 12.98 -10.08
N VAL A 266 -0.71 11.86 -10.70
CA VAL A 266 -1.92 11.11 -10.35
C VAL A 266 -1.83 10.56 -8.94
N TRP A 267 -2.86 10.81 -8.12
CA TRP A 267 -3.00 10.23 -6.79
C TRP A 267 -4.47 10.23 -6.36
N THR A 268 -4.97 9.11 -5.82
CA THR A 268 -6.42 8.87 -5.73
C THR A 268 -6.99 8.79 -4.31
N ILE A 269 -6.14 8.67 -3.28
CA ILE A 269 -6.55 8.47 -1.88
C ILE A 269 -5.93 9.55 -0.98
N PRO A 270 -6.74 10.33 -0.23
CA PRO A 270 -6.21 11.30 0.71
C PRO A 270 -5.35 10.65 1.81
N ILE A 271 -4.18 11.24 2.08
CA ILE A 271 -3.30 10.88 3.19
C ILE A 271 -3.27 12.06 4.16
N ILE A 272 -4.03 11.96 5.24
CA ILE A 272 -4.43 13.10 6.07
C ILE A 272 -4.20 12.81 7.55
N LEU A 273 -3.97 13.87 8.32
CA LEU A 273 -3.87 13.85 9.79
C LEU A 273 -4.91 14.82 10.34
N ASP A 274 -5.86 14.31 11.12
CA ASP A 274 -6.93 15.09 11.74
C ASP A 274 -6.64 15.44 13.21
N MET A 275 -7.21 16.56 13.67
CA MET A 275 -7.22 16.94 15.08
C MET A 275 -8.39 17.86 15.45
N SER A 276 -8.66 18.00 16.75
CA SER A 276 -9.69 18.91 17.24
C SER A 276 -9.28 20.38 17.08
N GLU A 277 -10.27 21.29 17.09
CA GLU A 277 -10.03 22.74 17.00
C GLU A 277 -9.17 23.25 18.16
N GLU A 278 -9.40 22.74 19.36
CA GLU A 278 -8.61 23.08 20.55
C GLU A 278 -7.13 22.71 20.39
N GLN A 279 -6.85 21.51 19.86
CA GLN A 279 -5.46 21.12 19.60
C GLN A 279 -4.85 21.96 18.47
N ALA A 280 -5.65 22.29 17.46
CA ALA A 280 -5.25 23.11 16.33
C ALA A 280 -4.87 24.54 16.74
N GLU A 281 -5.54 25.15 17.71
CA GLU A 281 -5.20 26.50 18.22
C GLU A 281 -3.77 26.58 18.78
N GLY A 282 -3.30 25.50 19.41
CA GLY A 282 -1.95 25.39 19.98
C GLY A 282 -0.83 25.18 18.95
N ILE A 283 -1.16 25.03 17.66
CA ILE A 283 -0.21 24.73 16.59
C ILE A 283 -0.22 25.83 15.53
N ALA A 284 0.94 26.47 15.36
CA ALA A 284 1.18 27.47 14.32
C ALA A 284 1.74 26.82 13.05
N VAL A 285 1.31 27.32 11.89
CA VAL A 285 1.91 26.97 10.59
C VAL A 285 3.35 27.48 10.55
N GLY A 286 4.27 26.67 10.03
CA GLY A 286 5.71 26.90 10.02
C GLY A 286 6.46 26.32 11.22
N ASN A 287 5.75 25.80 12.22
CA ASN A 287 6.37 25.14 13.38
C ASN A 287 6.44 23.62 13.21
N ASP A 288 7.37 23.02 13.97
CA ASP A 288 7.48 21.57 14.10
C ASP A 288 6.57 21.02 15.19
N VAL A 289 6.06 19.82 14.97
CA VAL A 289 5.24 19.07 15.93
C VAL A 289 5.80 17.65 16.06
N ALA A 290 5.96 17.18 17.28
CA ALA A 290 6.36 15.80 17.55
C ALA A 290 5.14 14.87 17.40
N LEU A 291 5.24 13.91 16.48
CA LEU A 291 4.29 12.83 16.36
C LEU A 291 4.74 11.68 17.26
N THR A 292 3.91 11.26 18.19
CA THR A 292 4.22 10.19 19.16
C THR A 292 3.38 8.96 18.93
N ASP A 293 3.86 7.80 19.38
CA ASP A 293 3.02 6.62 19.52
C ASP A 293 2.12 6.72 20.76
N GLN A 294 1.32 5.67 21.02
CA GLN A 294 0.42 5.59 22.17
C GLN A 294 1.15 5.53 23.52
N SER A 295 2.44 5.18 23.54
CA SER A 295 3.27 5.20 24.76
C SER A 295 3.85 6.60 25.04
N GLY A 296 3.68 7.54 24.11
CA GLY A 296 4.25 8.88 24.18
C GLY A 296 5.68 8.98 23.64
N GLU A 297 6.21 7.93 23.02
CA GLU A 297 7.53 7.95 22.39
C GLU A 297 7.45 8.71 21.04
N PRO A 298 8.32 9.70 20.78
CA PRO A 298 8.38 10.36 19.48
C PRO A 298 8.79 9.40 18.35
N VAL A 299 7.94 9.29 17.33
CA VAL A 299 8.18 8.44 16.15
C VAL A 299 8.50 9.25 14.90
N ALA A 300 8.03 10.50 14.80
CA ALA A 300 8.30 11.40 13.70
C ALA A 300 8.16 12.87 14.11
N ILE A 301 8.64 13.76 13.25
CA ILE A 301 8.39 15.21 13.31
C ILE A 301 7.51 15.58 12.11
N LEU A 302 6.46 16.35 12.33
CA LEU A 302 5.68 17.01 11.29
C LEU A 302 6.14 18.47 11.18
N HIS A 303 6.60 18.86 10.01
CA HIS A 303 6.89 20.25 9.66
C HIS A 303 5.60 20.87 9.11
N VAL A 304 4.85 21.60 9.94
CA VAL A 304 3.49 22.04 9.60
C VAL A 304 3.55 23.11 8.52
N GLU A 305 2.95 22.83 7.37
CA GLU A 305 2.87 23.74 6.23
C GLU A 305 1.45 24.30 6.07
N ASP A 306 0.44 23.60 6.56
CA ASP A 306 -0.96 23.97 6.38
C ASP A 306 -1.87 23.44 7.49
N LYS A 307 -2.98 24.14 7.72
CA LYS A 307 -4.01 23.80 8.70
C LYS A 307 -5.37 24.28 8.20
N TYR A 308 -6.28 23.36 7.89
CA TYR A 308 -7.51 23.67 7.17
C TYR A 308 -8.70 22.82 7.62
N TYR A 309 -9.91 23.36 7.42
CA TYR A 309 -11.17 22.65 7.62
C TYR A 309 -11.58 21.93 6.33
N PHE A 310 -12.37 20.87 6.47
CA PHE A 310 -12.88 20.12 5.34
C PHE A 310 -14.35 19.71 5.56
N ASP A 311 -15.08 19.57 4.45
CA ASP A 311 -16.45 19.07 4.48
C ASP A 311 -16.44 17.53 4.40
N LYS A 312 -16.84 16.89 5.49
CA LYS A 312 -16.91 15.42 5.60
C LYS A 312 -17.88 14.80 4.60
N ASN A 313 -19.02 15.44 4.35
CA ASN A 313 -20.04 14.90 3.46
C ASN A 313 -19.59 15.01 1.99
N ASP A 314 -19.07 16.16 1.57
CA ASP A 314 -18.47 16.36 0.26
C ASP A 314 -17.30 15.40 0.01
N THR A 315 -16.45 15.22 1.03
CA THR A 315 -15.34 14.26 0.99
C THR A 315 -15.85 12.84 0.75
N CYS A 316 -16.88 12.41 1.49
CA CYS A 316 -17.48 11.08 1.31
C CYS A 316 -18.06 10.90 -0.10
N LEU A 317 -18.83 11.87 -0.59
CA LEU A 317 -19.43 11.81 -1.92
C LEU A 317 -18.38 11.75 -3.03
N LYS A 318 -17.30 12.53 -2.94
CA LYS A 318 -16.24 12.55 -3.96
C LYS A 318 -15.32 11.33 -3.89
N LEU A 319 -15.01 10.84 -2.69
CA LEU A 319 -14.09 9.72 -2.48
C LEU A 319 -14.76 8.36 -2.69
N TYR A 320 -15.99 8.20 -2.19
CA TYR A 320 -16.70 6.92 -2.17
C TYR A 320 -17.91 6.87 -3.10
N GLY A 321 -18.38 8.00 -3.62
CA GLY A 321 -19.62 8.07 -4.40
C GLY A 321 -20.89 7.98 -3.56
N THR A 322 -20.77 7.93 -2.23
CA THR A 322 -21.89 7.77 -1.30
C THR A 322 -21.57 8.42 0.05
N ALA A 323 -22.62 8.82 0.78
CA ALA A 323 -22.54 9.28 2.17
C ALA A 323 -23.12 8.25 3.16
N ASP A 324 -23.42 7.03 2.70
CA ASP A 324 -23.96 5.96 3.53
C ASP A 324 -22.94 5.43 4.55
N VAL A 325 -23.24 5.58 5.84
CA VAL A 325 -22.39 5.14 6.97
C VAL A 325 -22.25 3.62 7.10
N ALA A 326 -23.04 2.84 6.35
CA ALA A 326 -22.80 1.42 6.17
C ALA A 326 -21.50 1.16 5.39
N HIS A 327 -21.05 2.10 4.55
CA HIS A 327 -19.74 2.04 3.91
C HIS A 327 -18.62 2.31 4.94
N PRO A 328 -17.65 1.39 5.16
CA PRO A 328 -16.63 1.55 6.20
C PRO A 328 -15.78 2.81 6.04
N GLY A 329 -15.46 3.19 4.80
CA GLY A 329 -14.70 4.41 4.52
C GLY A 329 -15.47 5.70 4.82
N VAL A 330 -16.80 5.70 4.61
CA VAL A 330 -17.64 6.87 4.92
C VAL A 330 -17.70 7.06 6.44
N ARG A 331 -17.88 5.95 7.18
CA ARG A 331 -17.82 5.95 8.65
C ARG A 331 -16.49 6.50 9.17
N TRP A 332 -15.39 6.11 8.54
CA TRP A 332 -14.06 6.62 8.90
C TRP A 332 -13.98 8.15 8.74
N ILE A 333 -14.39 8.70 7.59
CA ILE A 333 -14.38 10.16 7.35
C ILE A 333 -15.26 10.91 8.35
N TYR A 334 -16.46 10.39 8.67
CA TYR A 334 -17.32 11.03 9.66
C TYR A 334 -16.73 11.02 11.07
N GLY A 335 -15.93 10.00 11.40
CA GLY A 335 -15.24 9.87 12.68
C GLY A 335 -13.98 10.74 12.84
N LEU A 336 -13.47 11.36 11.76
CA LEU A 336 -12.33 12.29 11.85
C LEU A 336 -12.70 13.55 12.65
N GLN A 337 -11.71 14.25 13.20
CA GLN A 337 -11.89 15.56 13.80
C GLN A 337 -12.09 16.66 12.72
N SER A 338 -12.36 17.91 13.12
CA SER A 338 -12.78 18.97 12.18
C SER A 338 -11.64 19.66 11.43
N VAL A 339 -10.39 19.55 11.91
CA VAL A 339 -9.22 20.22 11.32
C VAL A 339 -8.23 19.19 10.78
N LEU A 340 -7.68 19.43 9.59
CA LEU A 340 -6.59 18.66 9.00
C LEU A 340 -5.29 19.45 9.05
N LEU A 341 -4.18 18.74 9.33
CA LEU A 341 -2.82 19.29 9.25
C LEU A 341 -2.10 18.74 8.02
N GLY A 342 -1.57 19.67 7.23
CA GLY A 342 -0.70 19.39 6.09
C GLY A 342 0.75 19.73 6.39
N GLY A 343 1.69 18.94 5.86
CA GLY A 343 3.10 19.22 6.02
C GLY A 343 3.98 17.99 5.86
N LYS A 344 5.27 18.24 5.57
CA LYS A 344 6.27 17.19 5.39
C LYS A 344 6.61 16.52 6.71
N ILE A 345 6.87 15.22 6.68
CA ILE A 345 7.25 14.46 7.87
C ILE A 345 8.75 14.14 7.89
N SER A 346 9.32 13.89 9.06
CA SER A 346 10.66 13.33 9.22
C SER A 346 10.58 12.20 10.23
N LEU A 347 10.70 10.96 9.76
CA LEU A 347 10.59 9.76 10.58
C LEU A 347 11.84 9.57 11.44
N ILE A 348 11.65 9.50 12.76
CA ILE A 348 12.70 9.24 13.74
C ILE A 348 12.88 7.72 13.89
N LYS A 349 11.77 6.98 14.03
CA LYS A 349 11.77 5.57 14.38
C LYS A 349 10.63 4.83 13.67
N ARG A 350 10.94 3.69 13.06
CA ARG A 350 9.93 2.76 12.50
C ARG A 350 9.15 2.06 13.60
N ARG A 351 7.89 1.70 13.33
CA ARG A 351 7.05 0.99 14.29
C ARG A 351 7.62 -0.39 14.64
N THR A 352 7.29 -0.88 15.83
CA THR A 352 7.51 -2.28 16.19
C THR A 352 6.31 -3.11 15.76
N THR A 353 6.54 -4.24 15.12
CA THR A 353 5.49 -5.15 14.63
C THR A 353 5.99 -6.60 14.67
N GLU A 354 5.07 -7.55 14.88
CA GLU A 354 5.36 -8.99 14.79
C GLU A 354 5.73 -9.43 13.37
N TYR A 355 5.35 -8.64 12.35
CA TYR A 355 5.62 -8.95 10.93
C TYR A 355 6.87 -8.27 10.37
N LYS A 356 7.75 -7.74 11.23
CA LYS A 356 8.90 -6.91 10.83
C LYS A 356 9.77 -7.54 9.74
N GLU A 357 9.93 -8.86 9.75
CA GLU A 357 10.70 -9.62 8.76
C GLU A 357 10.10 -9.56 7.35
N TYR A 358 8.78 -9.37 7.25
CA TYR A 358 8.07 -9.24 5.98
C TYR A 358 7.92 -7.78 5.54
N GLU A 359 8.10 -6.79 6.42
CA GLU A 359 7.94 -5.36 6.11
C GLU A 359 9.14 -4.75 5.37
N LEU A 360 9.43 -5.31 4.19
CA LEU A 360 10.48 -4.83 3.30
C LEU A 360 10.14 -3.44 2.73
N THR A 361 11.12 -2.54 2.74
CA THR A 361 10.97 -1.20 2.14
C THR A 361 11.03 -1.26 0.61
N PRO A 362 10.48 -0.26 -0.11
CA PRO A 362 10.63 -0.19 -1.57
C PRO A 362 12.09 -0.25 -2.03
N ARG A 363 13.02 0.38 -1.29
CA ARG A 363 14.47 0.33 -1.57
C ARG A 363 15.02 -1.09 -1.50
N GLN A 364 14.66 -1.85 -0.45
CA GLN A 364 15.10 -3.22 -0.27
C GLN A 364 14.54 -4.14 -1.36
N VAL A 365 13.24 -4.00 -1.68
CA VAL A 365 12.59 -4.83 -2.70
C VAL A 365 13.14 -4.53 -4.10
N ARG A 366 13.34 -3.26 -4.45
CA ARG A 366 13.99 -2.87 -5.72
C ARG A 366 15.40 -3.44 -5.82
N LYS A 367 16.20 -3.32 -4.75
CA LYS A 367 17.54 -3.92 -4.70
C LYS A 367 17.49 -5.44 -4.93
N LEU A 368 16.55 -6.13 -4.28
CA LEU A 368 16.34 -7.56 -4.45
C LEU A 368 15.98 -7.92 -5.90
N PHE A 369 15.10 -7.16 -6.56
CA PHE A 369 14.76 -7.40 -7.96
C PHE A 369 15.97 -7.21 -8.88
N VAL A 370 16.77 -6.16 -8.68
CA VAL A 370 18.01 -5.92 -9.42
C VAL A 370 19.01 -7.05 -9.21
N GLU A 371 19.20 -7.51 -7.96
CA GLU A 371 20.10 -8.62 -7.64
C GLU A 371 19.66 -9.95 -8.29
N ARG A 372 18.35 -10.14 -8.47
CA ARG A 372 17.77 -11.27 -9.21
C ARG A 372 17.77 -11.07 -10.73
N GLY A 373 18.20 -9.91 -11.23
CA GLY A 373 18.21 -9.57 -12.65
C GLY A 373 16.82 -9.37 -13.25
N TRP A 374 15.81 -9.06 -12.43
CA TRP A 374 14.44 -8.87 -12.87
C TRP A 374 14.21 -7.46 -13.40
N SER A 375 13.41 -7.38 -14.46
CA SER A 375 12.98 -6.14 -15.11
C SER A 375 11.45 -6.05 -15.20
N LYS A 376 10.79 -7.17 -15.47
CA LYS A 376 9.33 -7.29 -15.52
C LYS A 376 8.82 -8.05 -14.31
N ILE A 377 8.22 -7.33 -13.37
CA ILE A 377 7.67 -7.90 -12.14
C ILE A 377 6.16 -7.69 -12.10
N THR A 378 5.44 -8.76 -11.75
CA THR A 378 4.01 -8.75 -11.44
C THR A 378 3.79 -8.44 -9.97
N GLY A 379 3.10 -7.34 -9.66
CA GLY A 379 2.62 -7.05 -8.31
C GLY A 379 1.25 -7.67 -8.05
N PHE A 380 1.08 -8.32 -6.90
CA PHE A 380 -0.19 -8.87 -6.46
C PHE A 380 -0.55 -8.36 -5.05
N HIS A 381 -1.74 -7.78 -4.94
CA HIS A 381 -2.31 -7.29 -3.69
C HIS A 381 -3.38 -8.26 -3.19
N THR A 382 -3.41 -8.52 -1.88
CA THR A 382 -4.44 -9.39 -1.29
C THR A 382 -4.68 -9.12 0.19
N ARG A 383 -5.88 -9.49 0.63
CA ARG A 383 -6.31 -9.54 2.05
C ARG A 383 -6.80 -10.93 2.44
N ASN A 384 -6.68 -11.91 1.54
CA ASN A 384 -7.21 -13.25 1.69
C ASN A 384 -6.10 -14.29 1.62
N VAL A 385 -6.34 -15.44 2.27
CA VAL A 385 -5.56 -16.65 2.05
C VAL A 385 -5.68 -17.06 0.57
N ILE A 386 -4.59 -17.61 0.05
CA ILE A 386 -4.51 -18.03 -1.35
C ILE A 386 -5.48 -19.18 -1.66
N HIS A 387 -6.13 -19.12 -2.82
CA HIS A 387 -6.96 -20.18 -3.39
C HIS A 387 -6.68 -20.28 -4.90
N ARG A 388 -7.27 -21.26 -5.58
CA ARG A 388 -6.89 -21.59 -6.96
C ARG A 388 -7.09 -20.45 -7.98
N SER A 389 -8.11 -19.60 -7.81
CA SER A 389 -8.24 -18.41 -8.66
C SER A 389 -7.09 -17.41 -8.50
N HIS A 390 -6.60 -17.19 -7.27
CA HIS A 390 -5.44 -16.32 -7.04
C HIS A 390 -4.18 -16.90 -7.69
N GLU A 391 -3.97 -18.20 -7.53
CA GLU A 391 -2.87 -18.92 -8.19
C GLU A 391 -2.94 -18.77 -9.71
N PHE A 392 -4.11 -18.98 -10.31
CA PHE A 392 -4.34 -18.84 -11.74
C PHE A 392 -3.96 -17.45 -12.26
N ILE A 393 -4.52 -16.38 -11.69
CA ILE A 393 -4.26 -15.01 -12.19
C ILE A 393 -2.80 -14.59 -12.01
N GLN A 394 -2.13 -15.07 -10.95
CA GLN A 394 -0.72 -14.79 -10.70
C GLN A 394 0.16 -15.45 -11.77
N LEU A 395 -0.01 -16.75 -12.00
CA LEU A 395 0.77 -17.49 -12.99
C LEU A 395 0.45 -17.08 -14.42
N GLU A 396 -0.83 -16.84 -14.73
CA GLU A 396 -1.27 -16.41 -16.06
C GLU A 396 -0.70 -15.02 -16.41
N THR A 397 -0.63 -14.10 -15.44
CA THR A 397 0.03 -12.81 -15.66
C THR A 397 1.50 -12.97 -16.00
N MET A 398 2.22 -13.79 -15.21
CA MET A 398 3.64 -14.04 -15.46
C MET A 398 3.87 -14.65 -16.85
N ARG A 399 3.02 -15.59 -17.26
CA ARG A 399 3.10 -16.25 -18.57
C ARG A 399 2.77 -15.29 -19.71
N ARG A 400 1.64 -14.57 -19.64
CA ARG A 400 1.13 -13.69 -20.71
C ARG A 400 2.06 -12.52 -21.00
N TYR A 401 2.74 -11.99 -19.98
CA TYR A 401 3.61 -10.81 -20.11
C TYR A 401 5.10 -11.13 -20.01
N HIS A 402 5.46 -12.41 -19.91
CA HIS A 402 6.82 -12.88 -19.72
C HIS A 402 7.52 -12.16 -18.55
N CYS A 403 6.82 -12.08 -17.40
CA CYS A 403 7.40 -11.48 -16.21
C CYS A 403 8.49 -12.39 -15.62
N ASP A 404 9.57 -11.76 -15.18
CA ASP A 404 10.72 -12.40 -14.55
C ASP A 404 10.36 -12.93 -13.15
N GLY A 405 9.46 -12.23 -12.45
CA GLY A 405 9.05 -12.59 -11.10
C GLY A 405 7.69 -12.03 -10.66
N LEU A 406 7.24 -12.55 -9.51
CA LEU A 406 6.00 -12.20 -8.83
C LEU A 406 6.30 -11.61 -7.45
N PHE A 407 5.74 -10.44 -7.19
CA PHE A 407 5.77 -9.78 -5.90
C PHE A 407 4.40 -9.88 -5.22
N ILE A 408 4.30 -10.78 -4.26
CA ILE A 408 3.11 -11.00 -3.46
C ILE A 408 3.19 -10.08 -2.26
N HIS A 409 2.21 -9.19 -2.12
CA HIS A 409 2.26 -8.11 -1.15
C HIS A 409 0.93 -8.01 -0.36
N PRO A 410 0.63 -8.98 0.53
CA PRO A 410 -0.57 -8.97 1.37
C PRO A 410 -0.63 -7.78 2.33
N VAL A 411 -1.84 -7.29 2.60
CA VAL A 411 -2.08 -6.24 3.60
C VAL A 411 -2.07 -6.82 5.01
N ILE A 412 -1.38 -6.13 5.93
CA ILE A 412 -1.29 -6.54 7.34
C ILE A 412 -1.86 -5.53 8.34
N GLY A 413 -2.26 -4.32 7.92
CA GLY A 413 -2.90 -3.36 8.83
C GLY A 413 -4.35 -3.73 9.17
N LYS A 414 -5.06 -2.84 9.88
CA LYS A 414 -6.43 -3.08 10.38
C LYS A 414 -7.35 -3.57 9.25
N LYS A 415 -8.06 -4.67 9.52
CA LYS A 415 -8.99 -5.33 8.60
C LYS A 415 -10.42 -5.28 9.12
N LYS A 416 -11.39 -5.61 8.26
CA LYS A 416 -12.79 -5.69 8.65
C LYS A 416 -13.11 -7.05 9.29
N LEU A 417 -14.24 -7.08 9.98
CA LEU A 417 -14.84 -8.30 10.51
C LEU A 417 -14.94 -9.38 9.44
N GLY A 418 -14.50 -10.60 9.79
CA GLY A 418 -14.51 -11.77 8.90
C GLY A 418 -13.33 -11.87 7.94
N ASP A 419 -12.42 -10.89 7.87
CA ASP A 419 -11.18 -11.06 7.10
C ASP A 419 -10.22 -12.05 7.79
N PHE A 420 -9.31 -12.66 7.04
CA PHE A 420 -8.28 -13.54 7.62
C PHE A 420 -7.24 -12.75 8.40
N GLN A 421 -6.80 -13.28 9.54
CA GLN A 421 -5.63 -12.75 10.26
C GLN A 421 -4.38 -12.81 9.39
N ALA A 422 -3.50 -11.80 9.51
CA ALA A 422 -2.32 -11.65 8.65
C ALA A 422 -1.39 -12.87 8.68
N LYS A 423 -1.18 -13.47 9.87
CA LYS A 423 -0.37 -14.68 10.05
C LYS A 423 -0.78 -15.84 9.11
N PHE A 424 -2.08 -16.06 8.90
CA PHE A 424 -2.56 -17.17 8.07
C PHE A 424 -2.45 -16.90 6.57
N ILE A 425 -2.60 -15.63 6.18
CA ILE A 425 -2.38 -15.20 4.79
C ILE A 425 -0.91 -15.46 4.43
N ILE A 426 0.02 -15.00 5.27
CA ILE A 426 1.46 -15.15 5.08
C ILE A 426 1.83 -16.64 4.99
N LYS A 427 1.42 -17.46 5.96
CA LYS A 427 1.66 -18.92 5.95
C LYS A 427 1.16 -19.60 4.67
N GLY A 428 0.00 -19.20 4.16
CA GLY A 428 -0.53 -19.71 2.90
C GLY A 428 0.38 -19.41 1.70
N TYR A 429 0.88 -18.17 1.59
CA TYR A 429 1.79 -17.80 0.52
C TYR A 429 3.20 -18.39 0.67
N GLU A 430 3.71 -18.54 1.88
CA GLU A 430 4.97 -19.24 2.14
C GLU A 430 4.90 -20.70 1.68
N LYS A 431 3.80 -21.38 2.00
CA LYS A 431 3.54 -22.75 1.54
C LYS A 431 3.49 -22.83 0.01
N MET A 432 2.87 -21.84 -0.65
CA MET A 432 2.87 -21.74 -2.12
C MET A 432 4.27 -21.54 -2.69
N MET A 433 5.06 -20.63 -2.11
CA MET A 433 6.43 -20.38 -2.55
C MET A 433 7.33 -21.60 -2.42
N LYS A 434 7.13 -22.40 -1.37
CA LYS A 434 7.94 -23.57 -1.09
C LYS A 434 7.63 -24.74 -2.03
N ASP A 435 6.36 -25.02 -2.27
CA ASP A 435 5.95 -26.30 -2.86
C ASP A 435 5.36 -26.18 -4.27
N PHE A 436 4.85 -25.02 -4.67
CA PHE A 436 4.01 -24.89 -5.87
C PHE A 436 4.47 -23.84 -6.86
N TYR A 437 5.05 -22.73 -6.41
CA TYR A 437 5.54 -21.69 -7.29
C TYR A 437 6.92 -21.98 -7.89
N PRO A 438 7.23 -21.41 -9.07
CA PRO A 438 8.54 -21.59 -9.66
C PRO A 438 9.63 -21.10 -8.68
N PRO A 439 10.67 -21.91 -8.44
CA PRO A 439 11.71 -21.57 -7.46
C PRO A 439 12.41 -20.27 -7.86
N ASP A 440 12.81 -19.50 -6.86
CA ASP A 440 13.47 -18.19 -6.98
C ASP A 440 12.70 -17.11 -7.75
N ARG A 441 11.45 -17.35 -8.19
CA ARG A 441 10.63 -16.41 -8.98
C ARG A 441 9.58 -15.63 -8.21
N VAL A 442 9.52 -15.81 -6.89
CA VAL A 442 8.54 -15.13 -6.03
C VAL A 442 9.24 -14.38 -4.91
N VAL A 443 8.72 -13.20 -4.59
CA VAL A 443 9.07 -12.42 -3.40
C VAL A 443 7.78 -12.16 -2.62
N LEU A 444 7.78 -12.47 -1.33
CA LEU A 444 6.71 -12.17 -0.40
C LEU A 444 7.17 -11.06 0.54
N ALA A 445 6.36 -10.01 0.67
CA ALA A 445 6.52 -8.95 1.66
C ALA A 445 5.15 -8.56 2.21
N ALA A 446 5.11 -7.86 3.34
CA ALA A 446 3.89 -7.36 3.95
C ALA A 446 3.69 -5.88 3.60
N PHE A 447 2.47 -5.54 3.18
CA PHE A 447 2.04 -4.18 2.92
C PHE A 447 1.39 -3.59 4.17
N SER A 448 2.14 -2.79 4.91
CA SER A 448 1.71 -2.19 6.17
C SER A 448 0.91 -0.92 5.92
N THR A 449 -0.37 -1.14 5.65
CA THR A 449 -1.39 -0.10 5.52
C THR A 449 -2.71 -0.67 6.00
N PHE A 450 -3.68 0.21 6.29
CA PHE A 450 -5.08 -0.18 6.40
C PHE A 450 -5.82 0.09 5.09
N SER A 451 -6.94 -0.61 4.87
CA SER A 451 -7.81 -0.39 3.72
C SER A 451 -8.72 0.82 3.97
N ARG A 452 -8.82 1.73 3.00
CA ARG A 452 -9.81 2.84 3.04
C ARG A 452 -11.15 2.41 2.45
N TYR A 453 -11.19 1.23 1.84
CA TYR A 453 -12.35 0.65 1.16
C TYR A 453 -12.87 1.53 0.03
N ALA A 454 -12.00 2.29 -0.62
CA ALA A 454 -12.38 3.22 -1.68
C ALA A 454 -12.41 2.57 -3.09
N GLY A 455 -12.67 1.26 -3.14
CA GLY A 455 -12.88 0.46 -4.34
C GLY A 455 -11.97 0.87 -5.52
N PRO A 456 -12.52 1.49 -6.58
CA PRO A 456 -11.74 1.90 -7.75
C PRO A 456 -10.55 2.82 -7.45
N ARG A 457 -10.74 3.84 -6.61
CA ARG A 457 -9.66 4.78 -6.25
C ARG A 457 -8.55 4.06 -5.50
N GLU A 458 -8.88 3.09 -4.67
CA GLU A 458 -7.90 2.31 -3.92
C GLU A 458 -7.17 1.28 -4.80
N ALA A 459 -7.79 0.80 -5.88
CA ALA A 459 -7.12 -0.02 -6.90
C ALA A 459 -5.96 0.75 -7.56
N VAL A 460 -6.17 2.03 -7.90
CA VAL A 460 -5.11 2.89 -8.46
C VAL A 460 -4.03 3.16 -7.40
N PHE A 461 -4.42 3.53 -6.18
CA PHE A 461 -3.46 3.77 -5.08
C PHE A 461 -2.58 2.55 -4.80
N THR A 462 -3.16 1.35 -4.75
CA THR A 462 -2.40 0.12 -4.53
C THR A 462 -1.46 -0.19 -5.70
N ALA A 463 -1.86 0.09 -6.94
CA ALA A 463 -0.99 -0.01 -8.12
C ALA A 463 0.21 0.96 -8.03
N LEU A 464 -0.03 2.23 -7.70
CA LEU A 464 1.03 3.24 -7.52
C LEU A 464 2.00 2.84 -6.40
N CYS A 465 1.50 2.29 -5.29
CA CYS A 465 2.36 1.72 -4.26
C CYS A 465 3.24 0.60 -4.83
N ARG A 466 2.70 -0.33 -5.65
CA ARG A 466 3.51 -1.42 -6.25
C ARG A 466 4.51 -0.90 -7.28
N LYS A 467 4.19 0.19 -7.99
CA LYS A 467 5.13 0.91 -8.85
C LYS A 467 6.35 1.41 -8.07
N ASN A 468 6.13 1.98 -6.88
CA ASN A 468 7.23 2.44 -6.02
C ASN A 468 8.14 1.29 -5.57
N PHE A 469 7.59 0.08 -5.39
CA PHE A 469 8.36 -1.15 -5.15
C PHE A 469 9.07 -1.71 -6.40
N GLY A 470 8.82 -1.19 -7.60
CA GLY A 470 9.45 -1.63 -8.85
C GLY A 470 8.63 -2.62 -9.67
N CYS A 471 7.33 -2.81 -9.38
CA CYS A 471 6.49 -3.68 -10.18
C CYS A 471 6.09 -3.03 -11.50
N SER A 472 6.48 -3.63 -12.62
CA SER A 472 6.06 -3.21 -13.98
C SER A 472 4.60 -3.50 -14.32
N HIS A 473 4.01 -4.53 -13.70
CA HIS A 473 2.65 -4.99 -13.94
C HIS A 473 1.93 -5.11 -12.60
N PHE A 474 0.62 -4.88 -12.57
CA PHE A 474 -0.18 -5.01 -11.35
C PHE A 474 -1.51 -5.70 -11.63
N ILE A 475 -1.79 -6.79 -10.92
CA ILE A 475 -3.04 -7.54 -11.07
C ILE A 475 -4.18 -6.76 -10.42
N VAL A 476 -5.25 -6.54 -11.19
CA VAL A 476 -6.48 -5.91 -10.73
C VAL A 476 -7.64 -6.87 -10.96
N GLY A 477 -8.18 -7.42 -9.87
CA GLY A 477 -9.36 -8.28 -9.92
C GLY A 477 -10.67 -7.50 -10.07
N ARG A 478 -11.76 -8.23 -10.30
CA ARG A 478 -13.14 -7.71 -10.15
C ARG A 478 -13.36 -7.30 -8.69
N ASP A 479 -14.00 -6.15 -8.47
CA ASP A 479 -14.27 -5.59 -7.13
C ASP A 479 -12.99 -5.42 -6.26
N HIS A 480 -11.87 -5.07 -6.89
CA HIS A 480 -10.60 -4.85 -6.19
C HIS A 480 -10.78 -3.79 -5.10
N THR A 481 -10.44 -4.15 -3.86
CA THR A 481 -10.56 -3.33 -2.65
C THR A 481 -11.98 -2.80 -2.34
N GLY A 482 -13.02 -3.29 -3.02
CA GLY A 482 -14.40 -2.91 -2.78
C GLY A 482 -15.00 -3.52 -1.50
N VAL A 483 -16.21 -3.07 -1.20
CA VAL A 483 -17.02 -3.51 -0.05
C VAL A 483 -18.48 -3.64 -0.47
N GLY A 484 -19.06 -4.80 -0.21
CA GLY A 484 -20.47 -5.06 -0.49
C GLY A 484 -20.79 -4.77 -1.95
N ASP A 485 -21.92 -4.11 -2.18
CA ASP A 485 -22.38 -3.72 -3.51
C ASP A 485 -22.26 -2.20 -3.76
N PHE A 486 -21.38 -1.51 -3.00
CA PHE A 486 -21.20 -0.05 -3.12
C PHE A 486 -20.55 0.38 -4.43
N TYR A 487 -19.82 -0.51 -5.10
CA TYR A 487 -19.14 -0.22 -6.36
C TYR A 487 -19.59 -1.19 -7.44
N HIS A 488 -19.75 -0.68 -8.66
CA HIS A 488 -19.94 -1.56 -9.81
C HIS A 488 -18.72 -2.50 -9.95
N PRO A 489 -18.90 -3.81 -10.18
CA PRO A 489 -17.79 -4.76 -10.12
C PRO A 489 -16.64 -4.50 -11.11
N LYS A 490 -16.90 -3.79 -12.21
CA LYS A 490 -15.90 -3.37 -13.21
C LYS A 490 -15.34 -1.96 -12.99
N ALA A 491 -15.83 -1.21 -12.00
CA ALA A 491 -15.38 0.16 -11.76
C ALA A 491 -13.87 0.22 -11.45
N SER A 492 -13.32 -0.79 -10.76
CA SER A 492 -11.88 -0.89 -10.49
C SER A 492 -11.03 -1.14 -11.74
N HIS A 493 -11.63 -1.58 -12.85
CA HIS A 493 -10.97 -1.69 -14.15
C HIS A 493 -11.10 -0.39 -14.94
N GLU A 494 -12.30 0.17 -14.99
CA GLU A 494 -12.66 1.35 -15.78
C GLU A 494 -11.91 2.61 -15.32
N ILE A 495 -11.63 2.75 -14.02
CA ILE A 495 -10.91 3.91 -13.50
C ILE A 495 -9.50 4.07 -14.11
N PHE A 496 -8.83 2.98 -14.46
CA PHE A 496 -7.52 3.04 -15.11
C PHE A 496 -7.60 3.59 -16.53
N ASP A 497 -8.74 3.45 -17.21
CA ASP A 497 -8.95 3.94 -18.57
C ASP A 497 -9.22 5.45 -18.60
N GLN A 498 -9.56 6.04 -17.44
CA GLN A 498 -9.79 7.48 -17.27
C GLN A 498 -8.50 8.25 -16.91
N LEU A 499 -7.42 7.52 -16.64
CA LEU A 499 -6.14 8.07 -16.20
C LEU A 499 -5.10 8.00 -17.32
N PRO A 500 -4.09 8.89 -17.30
CA PRO A 500 -2.94 8.75 -18.20
C PRO A 500 -2.16 7.47 -17.90
N ASP A 501 -1.18 7.14 -18.76
CA ASP A 501 -0.23 6.07 -18.47
C ASP A 501 0.46 6.30 -17.11
N LEU A 502 0.26 5.35 -16.20
CA LEU A 502 0.80 5.41 -14.85
C LEU A 502 2.25 4.89 -14.79
N GLY A 503 2.81 4.39 -15.90
CA GLY A 503 4.13 3.73 -15.92
C GLY A 503 4.14 2.36 -15.23
N ILE A 504 2.96 1.84 -14.85
CA ILE A 504 2.71 0.48 -14.38
C ILE A 504 1.51 -0.06 -15.13
N ARG A 505 1.63 -1.26 -15.71
CA ARG A 505 0.58 -1.85 -16.52
C ARG A 505 -0.47 -2.55 -15.63
N PRO A 506 -1.72 -2.08 -15.57
CA PRO A 506 -2.78 -2.84 -14.93
C PRO A 506 -3.10 -4.09 -15.76
N VAL A 507 -3.17 -5.24 -15.09
CA VAL A 507 -3.56 -6.52 -15.68
C VAL A 507 -4.91 -6.89 -15.09
N LYS A 508 -5.95 -6.58 -15.86
CA LYS A 508 -7.35 -6.71 -15.47
C LYS A 508 -7.79 -8.18 -15.65
N PHE A 509 -8.30 -8.78 -14.58
CA PHE A 509 -8.96 -10.09 -14.62
C PHE A 509 -10.41 -9.93 -14.18
N ASP A 510 -11.31 -10.51 -14.98
CA ASP A 510 -12.70 -10.73 -14.62
C ASP A 510 -12.79 -11.99 -13.72
N LYS A 511 -13.91 -12.73 -13.75
CA LYS A 511 -14.05 -13.95 -12.94
C LYS A 511 -13.18 -15.09 -13.46
N VAL A 512 -12.72 -15.91 -12.52
CA VAL A 512 -12.08 -17.20 -12.80
C VAL A 512 -13.00 -18.29 -12.28
N PHE A 513 -13.27 -19.27 -13.14
CA PHE A 513 -14.12 -20.43 -12.85
C PHE A 513 -13.29 -21.70 -12.93
N PHE A 514 -13.81 -22.79 -12.38
CA PHE A 514 -13.30 -24.12 -12.66
C PHE A 514 -14.28 -24.85 -13.59
N SER A 515 -13.81 -25.29 -14.76
CA SER A 515 -14.60 -26.12 -15.69
C SER A 515 -14.48 -27.58 -15.29
N GLN A 516 -15.61 -28.24 -15.03
CA GLN A 516 -15.63 -29.66 -14.65
C GLN A 516 -15.25 -30.56 -15.83
N LYS A 517 -15.77 -30.29 -17.02
CA LYS A 517 -15.51 -31.05 -18.26
C LYS A 517 -14.05 -30.94 -18.69
N GLN A 518 -13.45 -29.75 -18.59
CA GLN A 518 -12.05 -29.53 -18.97
C GLN A 518 -11.07 -29.77 -17.83
N ASN A 519 -11.56 -29.95 -16.59
CA ASN A 519 -10.77 -30.17 -15.38
C ASN A 519 -9.66 -29.11 -15.18
N ARG A 520 -9.97 -27.84 -15.46
CA ARG A 520 -9.02 -26.71 -15.35
C ARG A 520 -9.72 -25.40 -15.00
N HIS A 521 -8.94 -24.45 -14.48
CA HIS A 521 -9.38 -23.06 -14.29
C HIS A 521 -9.42 -22.32 -15.63
N ILE A 522 -10.48 -21.53 -15.81
CA ILE A 522 -10.72 -20.74 -17.03
C ILE A 522 -11.08 -19.31 -16.66
N HIS A 523 -10.61 -18.35 -17.47
CA HIS A 523 -11.00 -16.96 -17.33
C HIS A 523 -12.36 -16.68 -17.99
N GLU A 524 -13.09 -15.67 -17.52
CA GLU A 524 -14.40 -15.30 -18.06
C GLU A 524 -14.41 -15.01 -19.58
N SER A 525 -13.27 -14.60 -20.16
CA SER A 525 -13.17 -14.43 -21.62
C SER A 525 -13.19 -15.75 -22.41
N GLU A 526 -12.77 -16.87 -21.81
CA GLU A 526 -12.87 -18.22 -22.39
C GLU A 526 -14.26 -18.85 -22.12
N SER A 527 -15.06 -18.22 -21.25
CA SER A 527 -16.38 -18.65 -20.78
C SER A 527 -17.43 -18.84 -21.89
N PRO A 528 -17.47 -18.08 -23.01
CA PRO A 528 -18.48 -18.29 -24.05
C PRO A 528 -18.44 -19.68 -24.71
N GLU A 529 -17.28 -20.35 -24.66
CA GLU A 529 -17.10 -21.70 -25.20
C GLU A 529 -17.48 -22.81 -24.20
N VAL A 530 -17.82 -22.43 -22.95
CA VAL A 530 -18.11 -23.35 -21.84
C VAL A 530 -19.54 -23.12 -21.34
N PRO A 531 -20.40 -24.15 -21.27
CA PRO A 531 -21.76 -24.01 -20.71
C PRO A 531 -21.75 -23.56 -19.23
N GLU A 532 -22.74 -22.77 -18.79
CA GLU A 532 -22.82 -22.31 -17.37
C GLU A 532 -22.91 -23.46 -16.37
N GLU A 533 -23.59 -24.56 -16.71
CA GLU A 533 -23.68 -25.78 -15.90
C GLU A 533 -22.31 -26.42 -15.59
N ASP A 534 -21.29 -26.13 -16.39
CA ASP A 534 -19.94 -26.67 -16.24
C ASP A 534 -19.04 -25.80 -15.37
N LYS A 535 -19.50 -24.60 -14.98
CA LYS A 535 -18.69 -23.57 -14.30
C LYS A 535 -18.92 -23.63 -12.80
N LEU A 536 -17.89 -24.07 -12.07
CA LEU A 536 -17.86 -23.94 -10.62
C LEU A 536 -17.23 -22.61 -10.20
N HIS A 537 -17.94 -21.87 -9.36
CA HIS A 537 -17.49 -20.58 -8.84
C HIS A 537 -16.55 -20.74 -7.66
N ILE A 538 -15.54 -19.87 -7.57
CA ILE A 538 -14.64 -19.78 -6.43
C ILE A 538 -14.90 -18.44 -5.75
N SER A 539 -15.68 -18.46 -4.66
CA SER A 539 -16.05 -17.26 -3.89
C SER A 539 -15.32 -17.20 -2.55
N GLY A 540 -14.75 -16.04 -2.22
CA GLY A 540 -14.12 -15.82 -0.92
C GLY A 540 -15.08 -16.04 0.26
N THR A 541 -16.36 -15.68 0.14
CA THR A 541 -17.36 -15.91 1.19
C THR A 541 -17.58 -17.40 1.44
N GLN A 542 -17.75 -18.19 0.38
CA GLN A 542 -17.88 -19.64 0.48
C GLN A 542 -16.63 -20.29 1.07
N ALA A 543 -15.43 -19.78 0.72
CA ALA A 543 -14.18 -20.26 1.31
C ALA A 543 -14.20 -20.12 2.84
N ARG A 544 -14.63 -18.96 3.35
CA ARG A 544 -14.70 -18.70 4.79
C ARG A 544 -15.72 -19.59 5.47
N GLU A 545 -16.93 -19.70 4.93
CA GLU A 545 -17.99 -20.54 5.51
C GLU A 545 -17.58 -22.01 5.63
N ILE A 546 -16.90 -22.56 4.63
CA ILE A 546 -16.38 -23.94 4.65
C ILE A 546 -15.29 -24.08 5.72
N LEU A 547 -14.32 -23.15 5.74
CA LEU A 547 -13.19 -23.21 6.65
C LEU A 547 -13.58 -22.95 8.11
N GLU A 548 -14.56 -22.06 8.37
CA GLU A 548 -15.10 -21.80 9.71
C GLU A 548 -15.79 -23.02 10.31
N LYS A 549 -16.39 -23.88 9.47
CA LYS A 549 -16.98 -25.16 9.89
C LYS A 549 -15.93 -26.27 10.11
N GLY A 550 -14.65 -26.00 9.85
CA GLY A 550 -13.58 -27.00 9.90
C GLY A 550 -13.63 -28.00 8.75
N GLU A 551 -14.35 -27.68 7.66
CA GLU A 551 -14.49 -28.54 6.49
C GLU A 551 -13.39 -28.25 5.46
N TYR A 552 -12.97 -29.27 4.71
CA TYR A 552 -12.00 -29.10 3.62
C TYR A 552 -12.69 -28.63 2.34
N PRO A 553 -12.30 -27.48 1.76
CA PRO A 553 -12.75 -27.11 0.42
C PRO A 553 -12.23 -28.13 -0.62
N PRO A 554 -12.95 -28.31 -1.74
CA PRO A 554 -12.48 -29.16 -2.84
C PRO A 554 -11.12 -28.71 -3.42
N GLU A 555 -10.34 -29.64 -3.96
CA GLU A 555 -8.98 -29.35 -4.48
C GLU A 555 -8.94 -28.34 -5.64
N TRP A 556 -10.01 -28.32 -6.45
CA TRP A 556 -10.19 -27.34 -7.53
C TRP A 556 -10.46 -25.93 -6.99
N PHE A 557 -10.87 -25.80 -5.72
CA PHE A 557 -11.14 -24.54 -5.06
C PHE A 557 -9.91 -24.04 -4.30
N MET A 558 -9.34 -24.88 -3.44
CA MET A 558 -8.15 -24.58 -2.64
C MET A 558 -7.27 -25.82 -2.53
N ARG A 559 -5.95 -25.61 -2.53
CA ARG A 559 -5.00 -26.71 -2.34
C ARG A 559 -5.16 -27.33 -0.95
N PRO A 560 -5.19 -28.68 -0.81
CA PRO A 560 -5.37 -29.35 0.47
C PRO A 560 -4.37 -28.91 1.54
N GLU A 561 -3.12 -28.63 1.15
CA GLU A 561 -2.05 -28.23 2.04
C GLU A 561 -2.28 -26.82 2.62
N ILE A 562 -2.95 -25.95 1.87
CA ILE A 562 -3.32 -24.61 2.33
C ILE A 562 -4.54 -24.71 3.24
N ALA A 563 -5.56 -25.48 2.84
CA ALA A 563 -6.74 -25.73 3.66
C ALA A 563 -6.37 -26.33 5.02
N LYS A 564 -5.45 -27.30 5.04
CA LYS A 564 -4.95 -27.93 6.26
C LYS A 564 -4.36 -26.94 7.25
N ILE A 565 -3.54 -25.97 6.80
CA ILE A 565 -2.96 -24.93 7.68
C ILE A 565 -4.07 -24.17 8.42
N ILE A 566 -5.17 -23.88 7.73
CA ILE A 566 -6.30 -23.14 8.29
C ILE A 566 -7.13 -24.03 9.22
N ILE A 567 -7.47 -25.24 8.78
CA ILE A 567 -8.31 -26.17 9.53
C ILE A 567 -7.62 -26.62 10.81
N ASP A 568 -6.32 -26.91 10.78
CA ASP A 568 -5.54 -27.24 11.97
C ASP A 568 -5.59 -26.08 12.98
N ALA A 569 -5.53 -24.83 12.50
CA ALA A 569 -5.63 -23.65 13.35
C ALA A 569 -7.04 -23.45 13.93
N VAL A 570 -8.10 -23.66 13.14
CA VAL A 570 -9.49 -23.64 13.61
C VAL A 570 -9.70 -24.71 14.70
N ASN A 571 -9.22 -25.93 14.46
CA ASN A 571 -9.32 -27.05 15.40
C ASN A 571 -8.55 -26.80 16.72
N ASN A 572 -7.45 -26.03 16.66
CA ASN A 572 -6.68 -25.62 17.82
C ASN A 572 -7.25 -24.37 18.52
N ASN A 573 -8.44 -23.90 18.15
CA ASN A 573 -9.09 -22.68 18.65
C ASN A 573 -8.26 -21.41 18.44
N GLU A 574 -7.39 -21.36 17.44
CA GLU A 574 -6.72 -20.12 17.05
C GLU A 574 -7.72 -19.18 16.37
N GLU A 575 -7.55 -17.87 16.60
CA GLU A 575 -8.32 -16.86 15.89
C GLU A 575 -7.84 -16.76 14.44
N VAL A 576 -8.51 -17.48 13.52
CA VAL A 576 -8.23 -17.47 12.08
C VAL A 576 -8.77 -16.23 11.39
N PHE A 577 -9.96 -15.83 11.80
CA PHE A 577 -10.67 -14.68 11.26
C PHE A 577 -10.63 -13.54 12.26
N VAL A 578 -10.66 -12.32 11.74
CA VAL A 578 -10.86 -11.11 12.53
C VAL A 578 -12.27 -11.18 13.09
N LYS A 579 -12.37 -11.58 14.35
CA LYS A 579 -13.61 -11.50 15.12
C LYS A 579 -13.84 -10.05 15.50
N GLY A 580 -15.10 -9.67 15.68
CA GLY A 580 -15.39 -8.41 16.38
C GLY A 580 -14.74 -8.46 17.74
N GLU A 581 -14.21 -7.33 18.18
CA GLU A 581 -13.71 -7.18 19.55
C GLU A 581 -14.67 -7.91 20.49
N THR A 582 -14.13 -8.90 21.18
CA THR A 582 -14.81 -9.70 22.20
C THR A 582 -15.69 -8.78 23.04
N LYS A 583 -17.01 -8.96 22.97
CA LYS A 583 -18.05 -8.21 23.70
C LYS A 583 -17.54 -6.85 24.21
N ASN A 584 -17.70 -5.80 23.40
CA ASN A 584 -17.69 -4.45 23.96
C ASN A 584 -18.58 -4.49 25.21
N LYS A 585 -18.02 -4.19 26.39
CA LYS A 585 -18.85 -4.06 27.59
C LYS A 585 -19.95 -3.05 27.23
N GLY A 586 -21.17 -3.34 27.67
CA GLY A 586 -22.35 -2.55 27.44
C GLY A 586 -22.11 -1.06 27.65
N LYS A 587 -22.78 -0.27 26.83
CA LYS A 587 -22.55 1.18 26.80
C LYS A 587 -23.41 1.84 27.85
N ILE A 588 -22.80 2.69 28.67
CA ILE A 588 -23.43 3.37 29.80
C ILE A 588 -23.83 4.75 29.34
N ILE A 589 -25.14 4.96 29.13
CA ILE A 589 -25.69 6.26 28.75
C ILE A 589 -26.13 6.97 30.03
N TRP A 590 -25.34 7.95 30.43
CA TRP A 590 -25.54 8.72 31.64
C TRP A 590 -26.29 10.01 31.34
N PHE A 591 -27.55 10.06 31.77
CA PHE A 591 -28.37 11.24 31.56
C PHE A 591 -28.12 12.20 32.72
N THR A 592 -27.80 13.46 32.42
CA THR A 592 -27.70 14.55 33.40
C THR A 592 -28.65 15.68 33.01
N GLY A 593 -29.20 16.38 34.01
CA GLY A 593 -30.12 17.49 33.79
C GLY A 593 -30.96 17.79 35.03
N LEU A 594 -31.63 18.95 35.06
CA LEU A 594 -32.52 19.36 36.15
C LEU A 594 -33.67 18.37 36.39
N SER A 595 -34.22 18.34 37.61
CA SER A 595 -35.46 17.60 37.87
C SER A 595 -36.56 18.07 36.91
N GLY A 596 -37.42 17.18 36.40
CA GLY A 596 -38.44 17.57 35.40
C GLY A 596 -37.92 17.87 33.97
N SER A 597 -36.61 17.74 33.69
CA SER A 597 -36.05 17.98 32.35
C SER A 597 -36.43 16.93 31.29
N GLY A 598 -36.98 15.78 31.70
CA GLY A 598 -37.42 14.72 30.80
C GLY A 598 -36.50 13.50 30.71
N LYS A 599 -35.45 13.40 31.55
CA LYS A 599 -34.49 12.27 31.58
C LYS A 599 -35.16 10.89 31.55
N THR A 600 -36.05 10.62 32.51
CA THR A 600 -36.74 9.32 32.62
C THR A 600 -37.62 9.03 31.40
N THR A 601 -38.28 10.05 30.86
CA THR A 601 -39.13 9.92 29.67
C THR A 601 -38.31 9.56 28.42
N ILE A 602 -37.17 10.24 28.21
CA ILE A 602 -36.26 9.93 27.11
C ILE A 602 -35.61 8.56 27.30
N ALA A 603 -35.18 8.21 28.53
CA ALA A 603 -34.59 6.90 28.83
C ALA A 603 -35.56 5.75 28.52
N LEU A 604 -36.85 5.88 28.87
CA LEU A 604 -37.88 4.89 28.54
C LEU A 604 -38.16 4.80 27.04
N GLY A 605 -38.20 5.94 26.34
CA GLY A 605 -38.35 5.98 24.89
C GLY A 605 -37.18 5.31 24.17
N LEU A 606 -35.96 5.61 24.62
CA LEU A 606 -34.72 5.03 24.08
C LEU A 606 -34.67 3.52 24.34
N LYS A 607 -35.02 3.06 25.55
CA LYS A 607 -35.11 1.63 25.87
C LYS A 607 -36.00 0.89 24.86
N LYS A 608 -37.22 1.36 24.64
CA LYS A 608 -38.14 0.74 23.66
C LYS A 608 -37.55 0.68 22.25
N LYS A 609 -36.88 1.75 21.82
CA LYS A 609 -36.27 1.84 20.48
C LYS A 609 -35.07 0.88 20.35
N LEU A 610 -34.25 0.77 21.38
CA LEU A 610 -33.10 -0.15 21.42
C LEU A 610 -33.53 -1.62 21.50
N GLU A 611 -34.54 -1.93 22.31
CA GLU A 611 -35.12 -3.29 22.40
C GLU A 611 -35.76 -3.70 21.06
N PHE A 612 -36.43 -2.79 20.36
CA PHE A 612 -36.93 -3.02 19.00
C PHE A 612 -35.82 -3.34 17.99
N LEU A 613 -34.59 -2.89 18.25
CA LEU A 613 -33.39 -3.19 17.46
C LEU A 613 -32.63 -4.43 17.98
N ASN A 614 -33.28 -5.30 18.75
CA ASN A 614 -32.70 -6.51 19.36
C ASN A 614 -31.49 -6.25 20.27
N LYS A 615 -31.45 -5.10 20.97
CA LYS A 615 -30.43 -4.83 22.00
C LYS A 615 -31.00 -5.06 23.40
N SER A 616 -30.19 -5.63 24.28
CA SER A 616 -30.50 -5.80 25.70
C SER A 616 -30.23 -4.51 26.47
N VAL A 617 -31.21 -4.04 27.25
CA VAL A 617 -31.14 -2.73 27.92
C VAL A 617 -31.55 -2.82 29.38
N LYS A 618 -30.73 -2.25 30.27
CA LYS A 618 -31.02 -2.05 31.69
C LYS A 618 -31.18 -0.57 32.00
N ILE A 619 -32.17 -0.21 32.82
CA ILE A 619 -32.26 1.13 33.41
C ILE A 619 -31.85 1.00 34.88
N ILE A 620 -30.98 1.90 35.34
CA ILE A 620 -30.62 2.06 36.75
C ILE A 620 -31.20 3.39 37.21
N ASP A 621 -32.20 3.35 38.10
CA ASP A 621 -32.72 4.56 38.72
C ASP A 621 -31.77 5.02 39.84
N GLY A 622 -31.28 6.26 39.75
CA GLY A 622 -30.39 6.82 40.75
C GLY A 622 -31.06 7.04 42.12
N ASP A 623 -32.40 7.10 42.15
CA ASP A 623 -33.17 7.17 43.41
C ASP A 623 -33.23 5.80 44.12
N ASP A 624 -33.28 4.69 43.37
CA ASP A 624 -33.31 3.33 43.94
C ASP A 624 -31.99 3.02 44.66
N VAL A 625 -30.85 3.34 44.04
CA VAL A 625 -29.51 3.14 44.64
C VAL A 625 -29.32 4.01 45.89
N ARG A 626 -29.88 5.22 45.91
CA ARG A 626 -29.87 6.10 47.08
C ARG A 626 -30.65 5.51 48.26
N SER A 627 -31.75 4.80 47.98
CA SER A 627 -32.68 4.26 48.98
C SER A 627 -32.36 2.84 49.47
N ASP A 628 -31.29 2.22 48.96
CA ASP A 628 -30.94 0.82 49.26
C ASP A 628 -30.67 0.61 50.76
N GLN A 629 -31.09 -0.56 51.29
CA GLN A 629 -31.37 -0.84 52.71
C GLN A 629 -30.16 -0.72 53.66
N HIS A 630 -28.97 -0.44 53.14
CA HIS A 630 -27.72 -0.44 53.91
C HIS A 630 -27.00 0.91 54.00
N LYS A 631 -27.39 1.96 53.25
CA LYS A 631 -26.61 3.22 53.20
C LYS A 631 -27.36 4.54 53.39
N HIS A 632 -28.68 4.62 53.11
CA HIS A 632 -29.52 5.83 53.28
C HIS A 632 -28.77 7.17 53.06
N LEU A 633 -28.34 7.44 51.82
CA LEU A 633 -27.61 8.66 51.47
C LEU A 633 -28.54 9.88 51.44
N GLY A 634 -28.07 11.00 52.02
CA GLY A 634 -28.77 12.28 52.01
C GLY A 634 -28.64 13.06 50.69
N PHE A 635 -28.83 14.38 50.77
CA PHE A 635 -28.72 15.30 49.63
C PHE A 635 -27.53 16.27 49.75
N SER A 636 -26.62 16.05 50.70
CA SER A 636 -25.38 16.83 50.80
C SER A 636 -24.49 16.64 49.57
N ARG A 637 -23.54 17.56 49.33
CA ARG A 637 -22.59 17.48 48.20
C ARG A 637 -21.83 16.14 48.20
N GLU A 638 -21.41 15.69 49.37
CA GLU A 638 -20.70 14.44 49.63
C GLU A 638 -21.60 13.23 49.39
N ASP A 639 -22.86 13.26 49.85
CA ASP A 639 -23.82 12.18 49.58
C ASP A 639 -24.15 12.06 48.09
N VAL A 640 -24.28 13.20 47.39
CA VAL A 640 -24.49 13.22 45.93
C VAL A 640 -23.28 12.62 45.20
N LYS A 641 -22.06 12.97 45.63
CA LYS A 641 -20.83 12.42 45.07
C LYS A 641 -20.74 10.91 45.27
N GLU A 642 -21.00 10.45 46.49
CA GLU A 642 -20.98 9.02 46.82
C GLU A 642 -22.09 8.25 46.08
N ASN A 643 -23.29 8.82 45.96
CA ASN A 643 -24.37 8.21 45.16
C ASN A 643 -23.96 8.08 43.69
N ASN A 644 -23.40 9.12 43.08
CA ASN A 644 -22.91 9.07 41.70
C ASN A 644 -21.81 8.01 41.52
N ARG A 645 -20.91 7.86 42.50
CA ARG A 645 -19.86 6.83 42.50
C ARG A 645 -20.46 5.41 42.55
N LEU A 646 -21.40 5.15 43.47
CA LEU A 646 -22.06 3.84 43.61
C LEU A 646 -22.87 3.47 42.36
N VAL A 647 -23.61 4.43 41.81
CA VAL A 647 -24.36 4.23 40.56
C VAL A 647 -23.41 3.94 39.39
N ALA A 648 -22.25 4.61 39.34
CA ALA A 648 -21.23 4.35 38.31
C ALA A 648 -20.66 2.93 38.42
N GLU A 649 -20.36 2.46 39.63
CA GLU A 649 -19.86 1.10 39.88
C GLU A 649 -20.91 0.04 39.50
N LEU A 650 -22.18 0.26 39.87
CA LEU A 650 -23.28 -0.63 39.48
C LEU A 650 -23.49 -0.64 37.97
N ALA A 651 -23.45 0.53 37.32
CA ALA A 651 -23.58 0.63 35.87
C ALA A 651 -22.46 -0.12 35.14
N LYS A 652 -21.24 -0.09 35.67
CA LYS A 652 -20.09 -0.84 35.17
C LYS A 652 -20.30 -2.35 35.26
N GLU A 653 -20.86 -2.84 36.36
CA GLU A 653 -21.18 -4.26 36.53
C GLU A 653 -22.30 -4.71 35.58
N GLU A 654 -23.38 -3.93 35.49
CA GLU A 654 -24.51 -4.25 34.63
C GLU A 654 -24.15 -4.17 33.13
N ALA A 655 -23.19 -3.31 32.76
CA ALA A 655 -22.63 -3.26 31.42
C ALA A 655 -21.95 -4.57 31.01
N GLU A 656 -21.61 -5.49 31.92
CA GLU A 656 -21.11 -6.81 31.54
C GLU A 656 -22.23 -7.75 31.03
N LYS A 657 -23.49 -7.42 31.36
CA LYS A 657 -24.67 -8.26 31.14
C LYS A 657 -25.58 -7.73 30.03
N PHE A 658 -25.62 -6.41 29.82
CA PHE A 658 -26.52 -5.74 28.87
C PHE A 658 -25.73 -4.98 27.80
N ASP A 659 -26.29 -4.83 26.59
CA ASP A 659 -25.69 -4.03 25.52
C ASP A 659 -25.71 -2.53 25.87
N PHE A 660 -26.73 -2.08 26.61
CA PHE A 660 -26.87 -0.70 27.08
C PHE A 660 -27.34 -0.63 28.53
N VAL A 661 -26.73 0.26 29.31
CA VAL A 661 -27.17 0.64 30.65
C VAL A 661 -27.54 2.12 30.63
N LEU A 662 -28.81 2.44 30.89
CA LEU A 662 -29.32 3.80 30.90
C LEU A 662 -29.44 4.29 32.34
N VAL A 663 -28.79 5.42 32.65
CA VAL A 663 -28.75 5.97 34.01
C VAL A 663 -29.38 7.36 34.04
N PRO A 664 -30.71 7.47 34.23
CA PRO A 664 -31.39 8.75 34.40
C PRO A 664 -31.18 9.36 35.79
N ILE A 665 -30.20 10.25 35.95
CA ILE A 665 -29.87 10.88 37.24
C ILE A 665 -29.68 12.41 37.12
N ILE A 666 -29.71 13.17 38.21
CA ILE A 666 -29.47 14.62 38.14
C ILE A 666 -27.98 14.89 37.87
N SER A 667 -27.09 14.29 38.67
CA SER A 667 -25.63 14.44 38.58
C SER A 667 -25.19 15.91 38.32
N PRO A 668 -25.43 16.81 39.28
CA PRO A 668 -25.39 18.26 39.05
C PRO A 668 -23.99 18.85 38.94
N TYR A 669 -22.97 18.18 39.49
CA TYR A 669 -21.61 18.73 39.59
C TYR A 669 -20.67 18.14 38.51
N GLN A 670 -19.85 18.98 37.89
CA GLN A 670 -18.94 18.62 36.79
C GLN A 670 -17.88 17.61 37.23
N ASP A 671 -17.28 17.81 38.41
CA ASP A 671 -16.26 16.89 38.94
C ASP A 671 -16.79 15.49 39.21
N ASP A 672 -18.08 15.37 39.57
CA ASP A 672 -18.71 14.06 39.75
C ASP A 672 -18.87 13.35 38.41
N ARG A 673 -19.31 14.06 37.37
CA ARG A 673 -19.45 13.49 36.02
C ARG A 673 -18.09 13.08 35.45
N LYS A 674 -17.04 13.85 35.73
CA LYS A 674 -15.65 13.50 35.38
C LYS A 674 -15.23 12.21 36.08
N MET A 675 -15.45 12.09 37.39
CA MET A 675 -15.19 10.86 38.15
C MET A 675 -15.95 9.66 37.58
N VAL A 676 -17.24 9.82 37.25
CA VAL A 676 -18.05 8.74 36.65
C VAL A 676 -17.49 8.32 35.28
N ARG A 677 -17.02 9.27 34.46
CA ARG A 677 -16.35 8.99 33.18
C ARG A 677 -15.05 8.22 33.39
N GLU A 678 -14.23 8.60 34.37
CA GLU A 678 -12.98 7.91 34.72
C GLU A 678 -13.22 6.46 35.19
N ILE A 679 -14.28 6.21 35.98
CA ILE A 679 -14.66 4.86 36.44
C ILE A 679 -15.03 3.95 35.26
N ASN A 680 -15.73 4.49 34.26
CA ASN A 680 -16.36 3.72 33.18
C ASN A 680 -15.58 3.71 31.86
N GLY A 681 -14.59 4.60 31.70
CA GLY A 681 -13.72 4.69 30.53
C GLY A 681 -14.49 4.92 29.23
N GLU A 682 -14.05 4.27 28.16
CA GLU A 682 -14.59 4.42 26.79
C GLU A 682 -16.04 3.89 26.62
N ASN A 683 -16.63 3.31 27.67
CA ASN A 683 -18.01 2.83 27.64
C ASN A 683 -19.04 3.88 28.08
N PHE A 684 -18.59 5.02 28.58
CA PHE A 684 -19.42 6.09 29.10
C PHE A 684 -19.83 7.10 28.02
N ILE A 685 -21.13 7.43 27.97
CA ILE A 685 -21.71 8.46 27.11
C ILE A 685 -22.51 9.42 27.98
N GLU A 686 -22.08 10.69 28.05
CA GLU A 686 -22.73 11.76 28.77
C GLU A 686 -23.81 12.43 27.92
N LEU A 687 -25.06 12.22 28.30
CA LEU A 687 -26.23 12.77 27.65
C LEU A 687 -26.81 13.92 28.49
N PHE A 688 -26.59 15.15 28.04
CA PHE A 688 -27.16 16.32 28.67
C PHE A 688 -28.60 16.55 28.19
N ILE A 689 -29.54 16.38 29.11
CA ILE A 689 -30.96 16.68 28.93
C ILE A 689 -31.20 18.14 29.33
N ASP A 690 -31.05 19.01 28.34
CA ASP A 690 -31.11 20.46 28.44
C ASP A 690 -32.57 20.93 28.41
N ALA A 691 -33.04 21.47 29.53
CA ALA A 691 -34.35 22.09 29.63
C ALA A 691 -34.24 23.29 30.58
N PRO A 692 -34.74 24.48 30.19
CA PRO A 692 -34.74 25.65 31.06
C PRO A 692 -35.45 25.38 32.39
N LEU A 693 -34.97 25.99 33.47
CA LEU A 693 -35.50 25.81 34.82
C LEU A 693 -37.00 26.12 34.88
N GLU A 694 -37.47 27.16 34.19
CA GLU A 694 -38.88 27.54 34.16
C GLU A 694 -39.76 26.45 33.55
N VAL A 695 -39.24 25.72 32.56
CA VAL A 695 -39.92 24.58 31.94
C VAL A 695 -39.96 23.40 32.91
N CYS A 696 -38.85 23.14 33.60
CA CYS A 696 -38.74 22.10 34.63
C CYS A 696 -39.72 22.34 35.80
N VAL A 697 -39.80 23.59 36.29
CA VAL A 697 -40.73 24.02 37.35
C VAL A 697 -42.18 23.91 36.89
N LYS A 698 -42.50 24.24 35.63
CA LYS A 698 -43.86 24.05 35.09
C LYS A 698 -44.25 22.58 34.97
N ARG A 699 -43.29 21.70 34.62
CA ARG A 699 -43.53 20.26 34.47
C ARG A 699 -43.69 19.55 35.82
N ASP A 700 -42.92 19.98 36.83
CA ASP A 700 -42.84 19.48 38.22
C ASP A 700 -43.47 18.10 38.49
N VAL A 701 -43.02 17.09 37.75
CA VAL A 701 -43.67 15.77 37.70
C VAL A 701 -43.67 15.07 39.06
N LYS A 702 -42.67 15.36 39.90
CA LYS A 702 -42.51 14.79 41.25
C LYS A 702 -43.04 15.71 42.36
N GLY A 703 -43.56 16.90 42.04
CA GLY A 703 -44.00 17.90 43.02
C GLY A 703 -42.87 18.48 43.87
N LEU A 704 -41.61 18.31 43.45
CA LEU A 704 -40.43 18.68 44.22
C LEU A 704 -40.17 20.18 44.15
N TYR A 705 -40.42 20.81 42.99
CA TYR A 705 -40.28 22.26 42.86
C TYR A 705 -41.34 22.97 43.70
N LYS A 706 -42.58 22.49 43.71
CA LYS A 706 -43.65 23.03 44.56
C LYS A 706 -43.28 22.99 46.04
N LYS A 707 -42.71 21.89 46.51
CA LYS A 707 -42.26 21.72 47.91
C LYS A 707 -41.05 22.60 48.24
N ALA A 708 -40.06 22.67 47.36
CA ALA A 708 -38.91 23.54 47.53
C ALA A 708 -39.31 25.02 47.57
N LEU A 709 -40.21 25.46 46.69
CA LEU A 709 -40.74 26.83 46.67
C LEU A 709 -41.62 27.15 47.90
N ALA A 710 -42.21 26.14 48.53
CA ALA A 710 -42.96 26.27 49.78
C ALA A 710 -42.05 26.27 51.03
N GLY A 711 -40.72 26.11 50.86
CA GLY A 711 -39.76 26.01 51.96
C GLY A 711 -39.78 24.65 52.68
N GLU A 712 -40.36 23.61 52.07
CA GLU A 712 -40.40 22.25 52.64
C GLU A 712 -39.15 21.42 52.29
N ILE A 713 -38.36 21.86 51.31
CA ILE A 713 -37.10 21.23 50.90
C ILE A 713 -36.03 22.32 50.82
N ASP A 714 -35.10 22.30 51.77
CA ASP A 714 -33.95 23.18 51.77
C ASP A 714 -32.92 22.75 50.71
N ASP A 715 -32.14 23.71 50.18
CA ASP A 715 -31.01 23.47 49.28
C ASP A 715 -31.31 22.67 47.99
N PHE A 716 -32.49 22.85 47.41
CA PHE A 716 -32.90 22.13 46.20
C PHE A 716 -32.06 22.48 44.96
N ILE A 717 -31.56 21.46 44.27
CA ILE A 717 -30.67 21.59 43.11
C ILE A 717 -31.31 22.42 42.00
N GLY A 718 -30.64 23.50 41.61
CA GLY A 718 -31.08 24.44 40.58
C GLY A 718 -32.04 25.54 41.04
N LEU A 719 -32.48 25.53 42.31
CA LEU A 719 -33.19 26.65 42.94
C LEU A 719 -32.36 27.33 44.05
N SER A 720 -31.49 26.58 44.73
CA SER A 720 -30.60 27.12 45.77
C SER A 720 -29.27 27.60 45.21
N GLU A 721 -28.76 28.72 45.73
CA GLU A 721 -27.41 29.23 45.42
C GLU A 721 -26.31 28.30 45.95
N THR A 722 -26.58 27.54 47.01
CA THR A 722 -25.62 26.61 47.64
C THR A 722 -25.54 25.24 46.94
N SER A 723 -26.53 24.92 46.09
CA SER A 723 -26.63 23.67 45.33
C SER A 723 -26.90 23.94 43.84
N PRO A 724 -25.96 24.57 43.11
CA PRO A 724 -26.15 24.88 41.69
C PRO A 724 -26.14 23.60 40.83
N TYR A 725 -26.81 23.67 39.68
CA TYR A 725 -26.62 22.71 38.60
C TYR A 725 -25.54 23.23 37.66
N GLU A 726 -24.39 22.59 37.62
CA GLU A 726 -23.29 22.93 36.73
C GLU A 726 -23.55 22.30 35.35
N VAL A 727 -23.81 23.14 34.36
CA VAL A 727 -24.09 22.71 32.99
C VAL A 727 -22.88 21.98 32.39
N PRO A 728 -23.04 20.78 31.81
CA PRO A 728 -21.95 20.08 31.13
C PRO A 728 -21.36 20.92 29.99
N GLN A 729 -20.04 21.14 30.01
CA GLN A 729 -19.36 21.92 28.96
C GLN A 729 -19.22 21.13 27.65
N ASN A 730 -18.81 19.85 27.74
CA ASN A 730 -18.56 18.98 26.60
C ASN A 730 -19.33 17.64 26.73
N PRO A 731 -20.67 17.65 26.77
CA PRO A 731 -21.43 16.40 26.77
C PRO A 731 -21.28 15.70 25.41
N ASP A 732 -21.28 14.36 25.42
CA ASP A 732 -21.26 13.56 24.20
C ASP A 732 -22.50 13.83 23.33
N ILE A 733 -23.65 14.07 23.98
CA ILE A 733 -24.91 14.45 23.33
C ILE A 733 -25.61 15.53 24.16
N ARG A 734 -26.11 16.58 23.50
CA ARG A 734 -27.00 17.60 24.10
C ARG A 734 -28.38 17.55 23.46
N LEU A 735 -29.43 17.39 24.27
CA LEU A 735 -30.82 17.37 23.83
C LEU A 735 -31.64 18.47 24.49
N LYS A 736 -32.20 19.37 23.69
CA LYS A 736 -33.09 20.43 24.14
C LYS A 736 -34.54 19.95 24.20
N THR A 737 -35.00 19.44 25.35
CA THR A 737 -36.33 18.80 25.46
C THR A 737 -37.49 19.79 25.52
N ASN A 738 -37.22 21.09 25.54
CA ASN A 738 -38.20 22.15 25.32
C ASN A 738 -38.46 22.42 23.84
N GLU A 739 -37.58 21.97 22.94
CA GLU A 739 -37.65 22.20 21.49
C GLU A 739 -37.93 20.92 20.71
N LEU A 740 -37.62 19.75 21.28
CA LEU A 740 -37.74 18.45 20.61
C LEU A 740 -38.93 17.62 21.13
N SER A 741 -39.55 16.86 20.23
CA SER A 741 -40.46 15.78 20.64
C SER A 741 -39.65 14.62 21.26
N ILE A 742 -40.33 13.74 22.01
CA ILE A 742 -39.70 12.53 22.57
C ILE A 742 -39.13 11.65 21.45
N ALA A 743 -39.86 11.52 20.34
CA ALA A 743 -39.43 10.70 19.20
C ALA A 743 -38.15 11.27 18.57
N ASP A 744 -38.12 12.57 18.31
CA ASP A 744 -36.95 13.24 17.72
C ASP A 744 -35.74 13.17 18.65
N GLY A 745 -35.94 13.34 19.96
CA GLY A 745 -34.88 13.19 20.95
C GLY A 745 -34.31 11.77 21.02
N VAL A 746 -35.17 10.75 20.95
CA VAL A 746 -34.73 9.34 20.91
C VAL A 746 -34.01 9.02 19.61
N ASP A 747 -34.52 9.49 18.47
CA ASP A 747 -33.89 9.26 17.16
C ASP A 747 -32.55 9.99 17.06
N ALA A 748 -32.39 11.17 17.66
CA ALA A 748 -31.11 11.86 17.77
C ALA A 748 -30.07 11.02 18.54
N ILE A 749 -30.46 10.40 19.66
CA ILE A 749 -29.57 9.50 20.41
C ILE A 749 -29.22 8.26 19.59
N VAL A 750 -30.21 7.61 18.98
CA VAL A 750 -29.98 6.42 18.14
C VAL A 750 -29.06 6.73 16.97
N ASN A 751 -29.21 7.89 16.34
CA ASN A 751 -28.33 8.33 15.27
C ASN A 751 -26.90 8.55 15.77
N TYR A 752 -26.73 9.19 16.93
CA TYR A 752 -25.42 9.30 17.57
C TYR A 752 -24.78 7.92 17.79
N LEU A 753 -25.52 6.99 18.40
CA LEU A 753 -25.01 5.64 18.70
C LEU A 753 -24.60 4.87 17.43
N LYS A 754 -25.30 5.08 16.31
CA LYS A 754 -24.92 4.52 14.99
C LYS A 754 -23.64 5.14 14.45
N ILE A 755 -23.49 6.47 14.56
CA ILE A 755 -22.31 7.21 14.07
C ILE A 755 -21.05 6.77 14.83
N THR A 756 -21.16 6.58 16.15
CA THR A 756 -20.04 6.20 17.01
C THR A 756 -19.77 4.69 17.06
N ASN A 757 -20.44 3.88 16.23
CA ASN A 757 -20.31 2.41 16.21
C ASN A 757 -20.64 1.75 17.56
N THR A 758 -21.58 2.35 18.29
CA THR A 758 -22.07 1.91 19.60
C THR A 758 -23.31 1.02 19.48
N LEU A 759 -24.09 1.21 18.40
CA LEU A 759 -25.30 0.45 18.05
C LEU A 759 -25.06 -0.44 16.84
#